data_AF-A0A067CW46-F1
#
_entry.id   AF-A0A067CW46-F1
#
_cell.length_a   1.000
_cell.length_b   1.000
_cell.length_c   1.000
_cell.angle_alpha   90.00
_cell.angle_beta   90.00
_cell.angle_gamma   90.00
#
_symmetry.space_group_name_H-M   'P 1'
#
loop_
_entity.id
_entity.type
_entity.pdbx_description
1 polymer ?
#
loop_
_entity_poly.entity_id
_entity_poly.type
_entity_poly.pdbx_seq_one_letter_code
_entity_poly.pdbx_strand_id
1 'polypeptide(L)'
;MIDSTADTIRELRADKSKMAEVARHVKTLVTLRRLVKEAQEKAAENQLVADELPAELKASSATASTVGMDDNQAESSGHNDAAVAALNDEKKKLEASLEAAKKSHLAHTAALEDEKKKLQASLKEAKEAHATAVAALHKNTQDLEATLAELTIAKEARDASSTNNDADRQRLATELEVVTAKLISLETSYKSVQDELSRESQRYAIELETANNFHKRFQNDLKKVTQERQDLEKSLKTAADDHAFAIQGLEDALAASRAELEKESQGFFLLKASEADLKRQLETLETTLQERLAAGNKATEELAVVQRQLSQTDILLTQAHQELDREAKRWAKDLEAEKCALARAQDELRKVVDAKADIIAKLKSSMTEVDTLRAALSSALATQKESTDAIVKLRAEGETSQSLLASLAADFQAQKTEIEQWKATAEALTSDRQQLLLDLDTAKAEALILQETRKTERAVAESHKEHLFETQAASELLAAKFEALQATHAAIVTDKTALELTVTVLAEEKACLVEAAALSSEKIAHLESVASSSTSEVVSLKTELTKVTNDYHALQRSYAVTATENTAAQARIEAELATEKARSATAKKAADQATVLRKLAEESASGIKTKVATLEADLKQKEVEAKEWKQASATLRKEVAVLTVANDKLAAESKQALAEAERLHAATDAIKEEWIRFRKENGKLAETIAELRKARKVTTEETKTRELPSARTATSQSMEQQRNLLIAFIVVVFISWTMKQILF
;
A
#
# COMPACT_ATOMS: atom_id res chain seq x y z
N MET A 1 35.75 -50.86 -6.88
CA MET A 1 35.33 -52.09 -6.14
C MET A 1 33.85 -52.08 -5.78
N ILE A 2 33.31 -50.98 -5.24
CA ILE A 2 31.87 -50.88 -4.96
C ILE A 2 31.06 -51.02 -6.26
N ASP A 3 31.49 -50.35 -7.32
CA ASP A 3 30.76 -50.22 -8.60
C ASP A 3 30.66 -51.55 -9.36
N SER A 4 31.77 -52.31 -9.43
CA SER A 4 31.77 -53.67 -9.99
C SER A 4 30.89 -54.67 -9.23
N THR A 5 30.49 -54.33 -7.99
CA THR A 5 29.52 -55.12 -7.20
C THR A 5 28.07 -54.71 -7.51
N ALA A 6 27.84 -53.46 -7.93
CA ALA A 6 26.52 -52.98 -8.33
C ALA A 6 26.05 -53.62 -9.65
N ASP A 7 26.94 -53.82 -10.62
CA ASP A 7 26.60 -54.46 -11.89
C ASP A 7 26.43 -55.99 -11.78
N THR A 8 27.18 -56.68 -10.90
CA THR A 8 26.87 -58.08 -10.57
C THR A 8 25.49 -58.23 -9.90
N ILE A 9 25.05 -57.23 -9.12
CA ILE A 9 23.68 -57.19 -8.57
C ILE A 9 22.63 -56.91 -9.67
N ARG A 10 22.98 -56.28 -10.80
CA ARG A 10 22.11 -56.19 -11.98
C ARG A 10 22.00 -57.53 -12.71
N GLU A 11 23.12 -58.19 -13.01
CA GLU A 11 23.10 -59.52 -13.67
C GLU A 11 22.34 -60.56 -12.84
N LEU A 12 22.60 -60.62 -11.52
CA LEU A 12 21.91 -61.55 -10.62
C LEU A 12 20.42 -61.23 -10.39
N ARG A 13 19.92 -60.08 -10.88
CA ARG A 13 18.47 -59.78 -10.92
C ARG A 13 17.77 -60.26 -12.18
N ALA A 14 18.50 -60.56 -13.26
CA ALA A 14 17.91 -61.17 -14.46
C ALA A 14 17.59 -62.66 -14.22
N ASP A 15 18.45 -63.36 -13.48
CA ASP A 15 18.38 -64.80 -13.25
C ASP A 15 17.46 -65.15 -12.06
N LYS A 16 16.14 -65.17 -12.31
CA LYS A 16 15.08 -65.38 -11.29
C LYS A 16 15.24 -66.63 -10.42
N SER A 17 16.05 -67.61 -10.84
CA SER A 17 16.32 -68.84 -10.09
C SER A 17 17.02 -68.63 -8.74
N LYS A 18 17.82 -67.56 -8.58
CA LYS A 18 18.70 -67.32 -7.41
C LYS A 18 18.13 -66.36 -6.36
N MET A 19 16.88 -65.92 -6.52
CA MET A 19 16.19 -64.99 -5.59
C MET A 19 16.26 -65.40 -4.10
N ALA A 20 16.16 -66.69 -3.80
CA ALA A 20 16.23 -67.21 -2.42
C ALA A 20 17.63 -67.11 -1.80
N GLU A 21 18.69 -67.08 -2.63
CA GLU A 21 20.08 -66.93 -2.20
C GLU A 21 20.39 -65.46 -1.89
N VAL A 22 19.90 -64.55 -2.74
CA VAL A 22 19.94 -63.09 -2.52
C VAL A 22 19.22 -62.73 -1.22
N ALA A 23 18.03 -63.31 -0.96
CA ALA A 23 17.30 -63.10 0.29
C ALA A 23 18.09 -63.57 1.53
N ARG A 24 18.84 -64.69 1.44
CA ARG A 24 19.75 -65.13 2.50
C ARG A 24 20.90 -64.13 2.72
N HIS A 25 21.60 -63.73 1.66
CA HIS A 25 22.72 -62.79 1.79
C HIS A 25 22.30 -61.39 2.29
N VAL A 26 21.15 -60.87 1.84
CA VAL A 26 20.59 -59.61 2.36
C VAL A 26 20.25 -59.74 3.84
N LYS A 27 19.66 -60.86 4.28
CA LYS A 27 19.42 -61.10 5.71
C LYS A 27 20.71 -61.10 6.52
N THR A 28 21.77 -61.77 6.06
CA THR A 28 23.09 -61.75 6.72
C THR A 28 23.69 -60.35 6.77
N LEU A 29 23.56 -59.55 5.70
CA LEU A 29 24.01 -58.15 5.65
C LEU A 29 23.27 -57.24 6.63
N VAL A 30 21.96 -57.45 6.81
CA VAL A 30 21.16 -56.73 7.82
C VAL A 30 21.59 -57.14 9.24
N THR A 31 21.80 -58.43 9.51
CA THR A 31 22.33 -58.89 10.80
C THR A 31 23.72 -58.32 11.09
N LEU A 32 24.62 -58.29 10.09
CA LEU A 32 25.96 -57.71 10.25
C LEU A 32 25.91 -56.19 10.47
N ARG A 33 25.05 -55.44 9.76
CA ARG A 33 24.82 -54.01 10.05
C ARG A 33 24.29 -53.79 11.47
N ARG A 34 23.38 -54.65 11.94
CA ARG A 34 22.85 -54.60 13.31
C ARG A 34 23.96 -54.86 14.34
N LEU A 35 24.77 -55.90 14.15
CA LEU A 35 25.89 -56.22 15.04
C LEU A 35 26.98 -55.13 15.06
N VAL A 36 27.24 -54.47 13.92
CA VAL A 36 28.14 -53.30 13.86
C VAL A 36 27.54 -52.12 14.61
N LYS A 37 26.23 -51.86 14.52
CA LYS A 37 25.55 -50.80 15.29
C LYS A 37 25.57 -51.10 16.79
N GLU A 38 25.23 -52.31 17.20
CA GLU A 38 25.29 -52.77 18.60
C GLU A 38 26.73 -52.75 19.15
N ALA A 39 27.76 -52.91 18.31
CA ALA A 39 29.17 -52.75 18.69
C ALA A 39 29.59 -51.27 18.81
N GLN A 40 29.05 -50.37 17.99
CA GLN A 40 29.28 -48.92 18.13
C GLN A 40 28.56 -48.36 19.36
N GLU A 41 27.35 -48.83 19.66
CA GLU A 41 26.60 -48.43 20.86
C GLU A 41 27.31 -48.89 22.14
N LYS A 42 27.81 -50.13 22.19
CA LYS A 42 28.65 -50.61 23.30
C LYS A 42 30.03 -49.96 23.41
N ALA A 43 30.50 -49.28 22.35
CA ALA A 43 31.69 -48.44 22.44
C ALA A 43 31.40 -47.08 23.11
N ALA A 44 30.15 -46.60 23.06
CA ALA A 44 29.72 -45.36 23.70
C ALA A 44 29.38 -45.53 25.20
N GLU A 45 28.79 -46.67 25.60
CA GLU A 45 28.43 -46.92 27.02
C GLU A 45 29.64 -46.96 27.97
N ASN A 46 30.83 -47.36 27.48
CA ASN A 46 32.07 -47.42 28.28
C ASN A 46 32.70 -46.04 28.60
N GLN A 47 32.02 -44.93 28.31
CA GLN A 47 32.53 -43.58 28.58
C GLN A 47 31.65 -42.75 29.55
N LEU A 48 30.72 -43.40 30.25
CA LEU A 48 29.85 -42.82 31.29
C LEU A 48 29.93 -43.57 32.64
N VAL A 49 31.11 -44.08 33.01
CA VAL A 49 31.37 -44.70 34.33
C VAL A 49 32.39 -43.87 35.11
N ALA A 50 31.98 -42.65 35.47
CA ALA A 50 32.71 -41.76 36.38
C ALA A 50 31.76 -40.69 36.96
N ASP A 51 30.81 -41.08 37.83
CA ASP A 51 30.70 -40.53 39.19
C ASP A 51 29.49 -41.08 39.99
N GLU A 52 29.61 -40.96 41.32
CA GLU A 52 28.59 -41.05 42.39
C GLU A 52 27.77 -42.35 42.65
N LEU A 53 28.19 -43.03 43.72
CA LEU A 53 27.43 -43.89 44.65
C LEU A 53 28.04 -43.67 46.06
N PRO A 54 27.39 -44.02 47.20
CA PRO A 54 25.96 -44.21 47.48
C PRO A 54 25.48 -43.61 48.83
N ALA A 55 24.16 -43.50 49.04
CA ALA A 55 23.42 -43.64 50.33
C ALA A 55 21.93 -43.31 50.10
N GLU A 56 20.92 -43.74 50.88
CA GLU A 56 20.56 -44.94 51.63
C GLU A 56 19.23 -44.60 52.36
N LEU A 57 18.27 -45.54 52.42
CA LEU A 57 17.23 -45.69 53.46
C LEU A 57 15.94 -44.80 53.55
N LYS A 58 14.80 -45.54 53.42
CA LYS A 58 13.59 -45.58 54.30
C LYS A 58 12.39 -44.60 54.10
N ALA A 59 11.43 -45.10 53.32
CA ALA A 59 10.05 -45.48 53.73
C ALA A 59 9.08 -44.50 54.44
N SER A 60 7.87 -44.32 53.88
CA SER A 60 6.60 -44.97 54.35
C SER A 60 5.32 -44.33 53.77
N SER A 61 4.16 -45.02 53.91
CA SER A 61 2.75 -44.52 53.97
C SER A 61 2.23 -43.56 52.87
N ALA A 62 1.20 -43.86 52.07
CA ALA A 62 -0.24 -44.05 52.40
C ALA A 62 -0.88 -42.83 53.15
N THR A 63 -2.08 -42.30 52.82
CA THR A 63 -3.19 -42.83 51.97
C THR A 63 -4.15 -41.73 51.43
N ALA A 64 -5.03 -42.13 50.51
CA ALA A 64 -6.24 -41.49 49.92
C ALA A 64 -6.97 -40.28 50.58
N SER A 65 -7.53 -39.39 49.73
CA SER A 65 -8.99 -39.08 49.63
C SER A 65 -9.27 -37.96 48.60
N THR A 66 -10.03 -38.13 47.49
CA THR A 66 -11.51 -38.13 47.26
C THR A 66 -12.29 -36.82 47.46
N VAL A 67 -13.10 -36.50 46.41
CA VAL A 67 -14.28 -35.60 46.31
C VAL A 67 -14.05 -34.08 46.27
N GLY A 68 -14.71 -33.44 45.30
CA GLY A 68 -14.80 -31.99 45.07
C GLY A 68 -15.43 -31.68 43.71
N MET A 69 -16.76 -31.76 43.60
CA MET A 69 -17.52 -31.46 42.37
C MET A 69 -18.03 -30.01 42.35
N ASP A 70 -18.68 -29.67 41.23
CA ASP A 70 -19.67 -28.61 41.00
C ASP A 70 -19.21 -27.31 40.31
N ASP A 71 -19.57 -27.27 39.02
CA ASP A 71 -20.36 -26.22 38.35
C ASP A 71 -19.80 -24.83 38.00
N ASN A 72 -19.60 -24.69 36.68
CA ASN A 72 -20.31 -23.75 35.80
C ASN A 72 -20.27 -22.24 36.09
N GLN A 73 -19.61 -21.50 35.20
CA GLN A 73 -20.30 -20.42 34.48
C GLN A 73 -19.82 -20.36 33.02
N ALA A 74 -20.73 -20.12 32.08
CA ALA A 74 -20.45 -20.18 30.65
C ALA A 74 -21.26 -19.13 29.86
N GLU A 75 -20.54 -18.27 29.12
CA GLU A 75 -20.99 -17.35 28.07
C GLU A 75 -19.75 -17.04 27.19
N SER A 76 -19.83 -16.69 25.90
CA SER A 76 -20.89 -16.88 24.89
C SER A 76 -20.34 -16.53 23.50
N SER A 77 -20.37 -17.47 22.53
CA SER A 77 -20.33 -17.18 21.09
C SER A 77 -20.58 -18.45 20.27
N GLY A 78 -21.82 -18.72 19.88
CA GLY A 78 -22.21 -19.98 19.23
C GLY A 78 -22.04 -19.98 17.71
N HIS A 79 -21.28 -20.96 17.19
CA HIS A 79 -21.43 -21.52 15.84
C HIS A 79 -20.64 -22.86 15.73
N ASN A 80 -21.16 -23.95 16.32
CA ASN A 80 -20.89 -25.37 15.95
C ASN A 80 -21.61 -26.40 16.88
N ASP A 81 -22.82 -26.08 17.36
CA ASP A 81 -23.41 -26.75 18.54
C ASP A 81 -23.79 -28.23 18.39
N ALA A 82 -23.84 -28.78 17.17
CA ALA A 82 -24.14 -30.21 16.96
C ALA A 82 -23.01 -31.15 17.40
N ALA A 83 -21.75 -30.83 17.07
CA ALA A 83 -20.60 -31.68 17.37
C ALA A 83 -20.14 -31.53 18.82
N VAL A 84 -20.20 -30.31 19.36
CA VAL A 84 -19.78 -30.01 20.74
C VAL A 84 -20.72 -30.67 21.75
N ALA A 85 -22.03 -30.70 21.50
CA ALA A 85 -23.00 -31.40 22.35
C ALA A 85 -22.69 -32.90 22.46
N ALA A 86 -22.48 -33.57 21.33
CA ALA A 86 -22.14 -35.00 21.30
C ALA A 86 -20.85 -35.32 22.08
N LEU A 87 -19.79 -34.50 21.90
CA LEU A 87 -18.53 -34.66 22.63
C LEU A 87 -18.68 -34.36 24.14
N ASN A 88 -19.56 -33.45 24.55
CA ASN A 88 -19.81 -33.18 25.97
C ASN A 88 -20.60 -34.31 26.65
N ASP A 89 -21.58 -34.90 25.96
CA ASP A 89 -22.32 -36.07 26.46
C ASP A 89 -21.45 -37.33 26.51
N GLU A 90 -20.58 -37.53 25.52
CA GLU A 90 -19.60 -38.62 25.51
C GLU A 90 -18.53 -38.43 26.59
N LYS A 91 -18.03 -37.20 26.79
CA LYS A 91 -17.16 -36.83 27.91
C LYS A 91 -17.84 -37.10 29.26
N LYS A 92 -19.09 -36.67 29.46
CA LYS A 92 -19.85 -36.98 30.70
C LYS A 92 -20.04 -38.48 30.91
N LYS A 93 -20.26 -39.26 29.85
CA LYS A 93 -20.29 -40.73 29.92
C LYS A 93 -18.94 -41.32 30.35
N LEU A 94 -17.84 -40.81 29.82
CA LEU A 94 -16.49 -41.26 30.16
C LEU A 94 -16.10 -40.86 31.60
N GLU A 95 -16.40 -39.64 32.03
CA GLU A 95 -16.17 -39.20 33.41
C GLU A 95 -17.02 -40.00 34.40
N ALA A 96 -18.31 -40.25 34.09
CA ALA A 96 -19.16 -41.11 34.91
C ALA A 96 -18.69 -42.58 34.95
N SER A 97 -18.21 -43.13 33.83
CA SER A 97 -17.68 -44.50 33.78
C SER A 97 -16.35 -44.62 34.54
N LEU A 98 -15.51 -43.59 34.49
CA LEU A 98 -14.23 -43.51 35.21
C LEU A 98 -14.44 -43.35 36.72
N GLU A 99 -15.42 -42.55 37.16
CA GLU A 99 -15.76 -42.42 38.58
C GLU A 99 -16.46 -43.68 39.12
N ALA A 100 -17.26 -44.37 38.30
CA ALA A 100 -17.79 -45.70 38.60
C ALA A 100 -16.67 -46.75 38.69
N ALA A 101 -15.69 -46.72 37.79
CA ALA A 101 -14.52 -47.60 37.83
C ALA A 101 -13.66 -47.36 39.08
N LYS A 102 -13.43 -46.09 39.48
CA LYS A 102 -12.78 -45.76 40.77
C LYS A 102 -13.56 -46.32 41.96
N LYS A 103 -14.88 -46.14 42.02
CA LYS A 103 -15.71 -46.71 43.10
C LYS A 103 -15.66 -48.24 43.13
N SER A 104 -15.71 -48.89 41.98
CA SER A 104 -15.56 -50.34 41.84
C SER A 104 -14.18 -50.81 42.33
N HIS A 105 -13.11 -50.15 41.91
CA HIS A 105 -11.75 -50.47 42.34
C HIS A 105 -11.55 -50.25 43.85
N LEU A 106 -12.09 -49.16 44.41
CA LEU A 106 -12.02 -48.88 45.86
C LEU A 106 -12.78 -49.92 46.68
N ALA A 107 -13.98 -50.31 46.23
CA ALA A 107 -14.75 -51.39 46.85
C ALA A 107 -14.02 -52.74 46.75
N HIS A 108 -13.37 -53.04 45.62
CA HIS A 108 -12.60 -54.26 45.45
C HIS A 108 -11.32 -54.29 46.30
N THR A 109 -10.62 -53.16 46.45
CA THR A 109 -9.49 -53.07 47.39
C THR A 109 -9.93 -53.22 48.85
N ALA A 110 -11.07 -52.65 49.25
CA ALA A 110 -11.61 -52.84 50.59
C ALA A 110 -11.99 -54.32 50.84
N ALA A 111 -12.63 -54.97 49.87
CA ALA A 111 -12.93 -56.41 49.94
C ALA A 111 -11.65 -57.26 50.07
N LEU A 112 -10.61 -56.97 49.30
CA LEU A 112 -9.32 -57.66 49.39
C LEU A 112 -8.59 -57.41 50.72
N GLU A 113 -8.72 -56.23 51.32
CA GLU A 113 -8.16 -55.96 52.65
C GLU A 113 -8.94 -56.64 53.78
N ASP A 114 -10.27 -56.77 53.67
CA ASP A 114 -11.07 -57.54 54.62
C ASP A 114 -10.89 -59.06 54.44
N GLU A 115 -10.74 -59.56 53.21
CA GLU A 115 -10.30 -60.95 52.97
C GLU A 115 -8.90 -61.19 53.54
N LYS A 116 -7.96 -60.24 53.38
CA LYS A 116 -6.62 -60.32 53.98
C LYS A 116 -6.67 -60.34 55.51
N LYS A 117 -7.51 -59.54 56.16
CA LYS A 117 -7.76 -59.62 57.62
C LYS A 117 -8.37 -60.97 58.01
N LYS A 118 -9.34 -61.46 57.24
CA LYS A 118 -10.02 -62.74 57.47
C LYS A 118 -9.07 -63.93 57.33
N LEU A 119 -8.16 -63.89 56.35
CA LEU A 119 -7.07 -64.85 56.17
C LEU A 119 -5.98 -64.73 57.24
N GLN A 120 -5.69 -63.54 57.76
CA GLN A 120 -4.80 -63.38 58.92
C GLN A 120 -5.44 -63.92 60.21
N ALA A 121 -6.75 -63.73 60.38
CA ALA A 121 -7.51 -64.32 61.50
C ALA A 121 -7.52 -65.85 61.41
N SER A 122 -7.90 -66.43 60.27
CA SER A 122 -7.92 -67.89 60.10
C SER A 122 -6.52 -68.52 60.12
N LEU A 123 -5.47 -67.80 59.71
CA LEU A 123 -4.07 -68.25 59.87
C LEU A 123 -3.59 -68.16 61.33
N LYS A 124 -4.18 -67.28 62.15
CA LYS A 124 -3.98 -67.27 63.61
C LYS A 124 -4.72 -68.43 64.26
N GLU A 125 -6.01 -68.62 63.97
CA GLU A 125 -6.81 -69.75 64.46
C GLU A 125 -6.20 -71.09 64.06
N ALA A 126 -5.70 -71.24 62.82
CA ALA A 126 -5.02 -72.45 62.37
C ALA A 126 -3.70 -72.71 63.11
N LYS A 127 -2.96 -71.66 63.51
CA LYS A 127 -1.75 -71.80 64.34
C LYS A 127 -2.09 -72.15 65.79
N GLU A 128 -3.15 -71.58 66.35
CA GLU A 128 -3.62 -71.90 67.69
C GLU A 128 -4.18 -73.32 67.74
N ALA A 129 -4.97 -73.74 66.74
CA ALA A 129 -5.45 -75.11 66.55
C ALA A 129 -4.31 -76.13 66.33
N HIS A 130 -3.26 -75.76 65.58
CA HIS A 130 -2.07 -76.60 65.42
C HIS A 130 -1.28 -76.71 66.75
N ALA A 131 -1.28 -75.68 67.59
CA ALA A 131 -0.67 -75.74 68.91
C ALA A 131 -1.47 -76.68 69.86
N THR A 132 -2.80 -76.62 69.87
CA THR A 132 -3.63 -77.59 70.62
C THR A 132 -3.52 -79.00 70.06
N ALA A 133 -3.43 -79.19 68.74
CA ALA A 133 -3.24 -80.51 68.13
C ALA A 133 -1.88 -81.14 68.51
N VAL A 134 -0.80 -80.36 68.51
CA VAL A 134 0.54 -80.83 68.94
C VAL A 134 0.58 -81.09 70.45
N ALA A 135 -0.12 -80.31 71.27
CA ALA A 135 -0.27 -80.57 72.70
C ALA A 135 -1.08 -81.85 72.98
N ALA A 136 -2.17 -82.07 72.22
CA ALA A 136 -2.99 -83.28 72.32
C ALA A 136 -2.23 -84.54 71.86
N LEU A 137 -1.41 -84.43 70.80
CA LEU A 137 -0.55 -85.53 70.35
C LEU A 137 0.51 -85.89 71.41
N HIS A 138 1.26 -84.92 71.93
CA HIS A 138 2.22 -85.19 73.02
C HIS A 138 1.55 -85.82 74.24
N LYS A 139 0.34 -85.38 74.62
CA LYS A 139 -0.39 -86.00 75.72
C LYS A 139 -0.79 -87.45 75.40
N ASN A 140 -1.36 -87.73 74.23
CA ASN A 140 -1.68 -89.10 73.82
C ASN A 140 -0.44 -90.01 73.78
N THR A 141 0.75 -89.48 73.43
CA THR A 141 2.00 -90.25 73.51
C THR A 141 2.35 -90.59 74.96
N GLN A 142 2.24 -89.64 75.89
CA GLN A 142 2.47 -89.90 77.32
C GLN A 142 1.44 -90.87 77.93
N ASP A 143 0.16 -90.75 77.56
CA ASP A 143 -0.91 -91.63 78.03
C ASP A 143 -0.73 -93.08 77.48
N LEU A 144 -0.15 -93.24 76.27
CA LEU A 144 0.25 -94.55 75.71
C LEU A 144 1.50 -95.14 76.37
N GLU A 145 2.50 -94.31 76.70
CA GLU A 145 3.68 -94.75 77.46
C GLU A 145 3.30 -95.21 78.88
N ALA A 146 2.36 -94.52 79.53
CA ALA A 146 1.83 -94.90 80.84
C ALA A 146 1.04 -96.23 80.80
N THR A 147 0.13 -96.40 79.84
CA THR A 147 -0.70 -97.61 79.75
C THR A 147 0.10 -98.86 79.35
N LEU A 148 1.22 -98.72 78.61
CA LEU A 148 2.18 -99.81 78.38
C LEU A 148 2.94 -100.20 79.66
N ALA A 149 3.26 -99.25 80.54
CA ALA A 149 3.87 -99.54 81.83
C ALA A 149 2.88 -100.31 82.76
N GLU A 150 1.62 -99.90 82.82
CA GLU A 150 0.60 -100.56 83.66
C GLU A 150 0.28 -101.99 83.20
N LEU A 151 0.14 -102.23 81.89
CA LEU A 151 -0.10 -103.56 81.32
C LEU A 151 1.07 -104.55 81.54
N THR A 152 2.27 -104.04 81.82
CA THR A 152 3.44 -104.87 82.15
C THR A 152 3.44 -105.33 83.62
N ILE A 153 2.66 -104.70 84.49
CA ILE A 153 2.58 -105.00 85.94
C ILE A 153 1.38 -105.92 86.26
N ALA A 154 0.31 -105.87 85.48
CA ALA A 154 -0.96 -106.55 85.76
C ALA A 154 -1.06 -108.02 85.26
N LYS A 155 0.01 -108.83 85.37
CA LYS A 155 0.04 -110.21 84.83
C LYS A 155 0.53 -111.32 85.77
N GLU A 156 0.55 -111.08 87.08
CA GLU A 156 0.81 -112.11 88.09
C GLU A 156 -0.28 -112.11 89.19
N ALA A 157 -0.60 -113.30 89.72
CA ALA A 157 -1.68 -113.61 90.68
C ALA A 157 -3.12 -113.71 90.06
N ARG A 158 -3.99 -114.68 90.42
CA ARG A 158 -3.85 -115.86 91.32
C ARG A 158 -4.93 -116.94 91.06
N ASP A 159 -4.68 -118.17 91.52
CA ASP A 159 -5.48 -119.38 91.29
C ASP A 159 -6.55 -119.74 92.37
N ALA A 160 -7.44 -120.68 91.98
CA ALA A 160 -7.80 -121.94 92.67
C ALA A 160 -9.16 -122.15 93.41
N SER A 161 -9.67 -123.39 93.25
CA SER A 161 -10.59 -124.18 94.12
C SER A 161 -12.08 -123.77 94.29
N SER A 162 -13.05 -124.70 94.48
CA SER A 162 -13.11 -126.16 94.27
C SER A 162 -14.53 -126.75 94.46
N THR A 163 -14.94 -127.70 93.60
CA THR A 163 -15.88 -128.85 93.83
C THR A 163 -17.25 -128.65 94.52
N ASN A 164 -18.37 -129.03 93.84
CA ASN A 164 -19.05 -130.33 94.05
C ASN A 164 -20.16 -130.59 92.97
N ASN A 165 -19.81 -131.23 91.84
CA ASN A 165 -20.53 -131.01 90.57
C ASN A 165 -21.42 -132.17 90.09
N ASP A 166 -22.72 -132.15 90.43
CA ASP A 166 -23.78 -132.73 89.56
C ASP A 166 -25.06 -131.88 89.54
N ALA A 167 -25.48 -131.29 90.67
CA ALA A 167 -26.50 -130.24 90.65
C ALA A 167 -26.01 -128.99 89.89
N ASP A 168 -24.77 -128.58 90.12
CA ASP A 168 -24.15 -127.44 89.45
C ASP A 168 -23.88 -127.69 87.96
N ARG A 169 -23.87 -128.94 87.48
CA ARG A 169 -23.70 -129.22 86.03
C ARG A 169 -24.85 -128.67 85.19
N GLN A 170 -26.09 -128.73 85.67
CA GLN A 170 -27.24 -128.19 84.94
C GLN A 170 -27.31 -126.65 85.00
N ARG A 171 -26.79 -126.04 86.08
CA ARG A 171 -26.58 -124.58 86.15
C ARG A 171 -25.46 -124.13 85.23
N LEU A 172 -24.27 -124.73 85.31
CA LEU A 172 -23.16 -124.41 84.41
C LEU A 172 -23.52 -124.64 82.93
N ALA A 173 -24.34 -125.65 82.60
CA ALA A 173 -24.79 -125.85 81.22
C ALA A 173 -25.66 -124.69 80.71
N THR A 174 -26.64 -124.25 81.50
CA THR A 174 -27.53 -123.13 81.12
C THR A 174 -26.81 -121.78 81.18
N GLU A 175 -25.87 -121.59 82.12
CA GLU A 175 -24.98 -120.43 82.17
C GLU A 175 -24.00 -120.43 80.98
N LEU A 176 -23.48 -121.58 80.55
CA LEU A 176 -22.66 -121.72 79.33
C LEU A 176 -23.46 -121.41 78.07
N GLU A 177 -24.72 -121.84 77.94
CA GLU A 177 -25.57 -121.45 76.82
C GLU A 177 -25.81 -119.94 76.79
N VAL A 178 -26.11 -119.32 77.94
CA VAL A 178 -26.28 -117.86 78.05
C VAL A 178 -24.98 -117.11 77.76
N VAL A 179 -23.82 -117.60 78.21
CA VAL A 179 -22.51 -117.01 77.90
C VAL A 179 -22.14 -117.19 76.43
N THR A 180 -22.45 -118.34 75.83
CA THR A 180 -22.18 -118.62 74.40
C THR A 180 -23.08 -117.77 73.50
N ALA A 181 -24.36 -117.61 73.84
CA ALA A 181 -25.28 -116.71 73.15
C ALA A 181 -24.81 -115.25 73.25
N LYS A 182 -24.33 -114.81 74.43
CA LYS A 182 -23.70 -113.50 74.61
C LYS A 182 -22.42 -113.36 73.78
N LEU A 183 -21.56 -114.38 73.72
CA LEU A 183 -20.32 -114.37 72.94
C LEU A 183 -20.62 -114.22 71.43
N ILE A 184 -21.59 -114.97 70.91
CA ILE A 184 -22.04 -114.87 69.51
C ILE A 184 -22.65 -113.49 69.23
N SER A 185 -23.46 -112.95 70.15
CA SER A 185 -23.98 -111.57 70.07
C SER A 185 -22.86 -110.53 70.09
N LEU A 186 -21.76 -110.78 70.81
CA LEU A 186 -20.64 -109.86 70.92
C LEU A 186 -19.73 -109.93 69.68
N GLU A 187 -19.45 -111.12 69.16
CA GLU A 187 -18.75 -111.31 67.88
C GLU A 187 -19.50 -110.68 66.71
N THR A 188 -20.82 -110.82 66.65
CA THR A 188 -21.64 -110.21 65.60
C THR A 188 -21.67 -108.69 65.72
N SER A 189 -21.74 -108.15 66.95
CA SER A 189 -21.59 -106.71 67.17
C SER A 189 -20.19 -106.20 66.78
N TYR A 190 -19.14 -106.95 67.11
CA TYR A 190 -17.75 -106.62 66.77
C TYR A 190 -17.53 -106.62 65.25
N LYS A 191 -18.04 -107.64 64.54
CA LYS A 191 -18.01 -107.69 63.07
C LYS A 191 -18.76 -106.49 62.46
N SER A 192 -19.94 -106.15 62.98
CA SER A 192 -20.69 -104.96 62.53
C SER A 192 -19.93 -103.65 62.77
N VAL A 193 -19.19 -103.51 63.86
CA VAL A 193 -18.36 -102.33 64.14
C VAL A 193 -17.13 -102.29 63.24
N GLN A 194 -16.48 -103.43 62.98
CA GLN A 194 -15.34 -103.51 62.08
C GLN A 194 -15.73 -103.26 60.61
N ASP A 195 -16.93 -103.71 60.19
CA ASP A 195 -17.50 -103.38 58.87
C ASP A 195 -17.80 -101.88 58.74
N GLU A 196 -18.42 -101.25 59.75
CA GLU A 196 -18.73 -99.81 59.69
C GLU A 196 -17.46 -98.95 59.76
N LEU A 197 -16.46 -99.33 60.58
CA LEU A 197 -15.13 -98.70 60.59
C LEU A 197 -14.44 -98.83 59.22
N SER A 198 -14.60 -99.96 58.53
CA SER A 198 -14.07 -100.17 57.18
C SER A 198 -14.78 -99.29 56.14
N ARG A 199 -16.10 -99.11 56.25
CA ARG A 199 -16.88 -98.17 55.41
C ARG A 199 -16.47 -96.72 55.66
N GLU A 200 -16.27 -96.34 56.91
CA GLU A 200 -15.88 -94.96 57.27
C GLU A 200 -14.46 -94.64 56.80
N SER A 201 -13.52 -95.60 56.92
CA SER A 201 -12.18 -95.50 56.32
C SER A 201 -12.23 -95.32 54.80
N GLN A 202 -13.13 -96.04 54.10
CA GLN A 202 -13.35 -95.86 52.67
C GLN A 202 -13.99 -94.50 52.32
N ARG A 203 -14.92 -93.98 53.13
CA ARG A 203 -15.48 -92.62 52.98
C ARG A 203 -14.38 -91.57 53.08
N TYR A 204 -13.57 -91.59 54.14
CA TYR A 204 -12.45 -90.64 54.30
C TYR A 204 -11.42 -90.76 53.17
N ALA A 205 -11.14 -91.96 52.64
CA ALA A 205 -10.26 -92.12 51.49
C ALA A 205 -10.83 -91.44 50.22
N ILE A 206 -12.14 -91.58 49.96
CA ILE A 206 -12.83 -90.92 48.84
C ILE A 206 -12.90 -89.40 49.03
N GLU A 207 -13.13 -88.92 50.25
CA GLU A 207 -13.12 -87.48 50.57
C GLU A 207 -11.73 -86.86 50.38
N LEU A 208 -10.66 -87.54 50.82
CA LEU A 208 -9.28 -87.11 50.60
C LEU A 208 -8.90 -87.13 49.11
N GLU A 209 -9.30 -88.15 48.35
CA GLU A 209 -9.04 -88.21 46.91
C GLU A 209 -9.82 -87.13 46.15
N THR A 210 -11.10 -86.91 46.46
CA THR A 210 -11.90 -85.85 45.83
C THR A 210 -11.38 -84.46 46.18
N ALA A 211 -11.01 -84.19 47.43
CA ALA A 211 -10.37 -82.94 47.84
C ALA A 211 -9.03 -82.70 47.11
N ASN A 212 -8.20 -83.73 46.97
CA ASN A 212 -6.94 -83.68 46.21
C ASN A 212 -7.21 -83.41 44.72
N ASN A 213 -8.23 -84.02 44.14
CA ASN A 213 -8.62 -83.79 42.74
C ASN A 213 -9.23 -82.39 42.52
N PHE A 214 -9.96 -81.82 43.49
CA PHE A 214 -10.33 -80.39 43.47
C PHE A 214 -9.08 -79.50 43.56
N HIS A 215 -8.13 -79.78 44.46
CA HIS A 215 -6.91 -78.99 44.58
C HIS A 215 -6.07 -78.99 43.29
N LYS A 216 -5.95 -80.14 42.62
CA LYS A 216 -5.30 -80.25 41.30
C LYS A 216 -6.02 -79.42 40.21
N ARG A 217 -7.36 -79.37 40.22
CA ARG A 217 -8.13 -78.50 39.31
C ARG A 217 -7.83 -77.03 39.59
N PHE A 218 -7.98 -76.58 40.83
CA PHE A 218 -7.66 -75.20 41.23
C PHE A 218 -6.21 -74.79 40.87
N GLN A 219 -5.21 -75.67 41.03
CA GLN A 219 -3.84 -75.37 40.59
C GLN A 219 -3.72 -75.21 39.07
N ASN A 220 -4.45 -75.98 38.28
CA ASN A 220 -4.43 -75.88 36.82
C ASN A 220 -5.22 -74.68 36.31
N ASP A 221 -6.37 -74.38 36.92
CA ASP A 221 -7.17 -73.19 36.62
C ASP A 221 -6.40 -71.91 36.98
N LEU A 222 -5.70 -71.88 38.12
CA LEU A 222 -4.83 -70.76 38.51
C LEU A 222 -3.65 -70.56 37.52
N LYS A 223 -3.03 -71.64 37.04
CA LYS A 223 -2.01 -71.57 35.97
C LYS A 223 -2.59 -71.02 34.67
N LYS A 224 -3.78 -71.47 34.28
CA LYS A 224 -4.48 -71.00 33.07
C LYS A 224 -4.81 -69.51 33.16
N VAL A 225 -5.39 -69.05 34.27
CA VAL A 225 -5.67 -67.62 34.52
C VAL A 225 -4.38 -66.79 34.56
N THR A 226 -3.29 -67.33 35.11
CA THR A 226 -1.98 -66.64 35.11
C THR A 226 -1.41 -66.51 33.70
N GLN A 227 -1.54 -67.53 32.85
CA GLN A 227 -1.15 -67.49 31.45
C GLN A 227 -2.00 -66.51 30.65
N GLU A 228 -3.33 -66.58 30.80
CA GLU A 228 -4.28 -65.66 30.15
C GLU A 228 -4.01 -64.20 30.54
N ARG A 229 -3.69 -63.94 31.81
CA ARG A 229 -3.22 -62.62 32.25
C ARG A 229 -1.93 -62.19 31.55
N GLN A 230 -0.91 -63.06 31.46
CA GLN A 230 0.36 -62.69 30.80
C GLN A 230 0.19 -62.44 29.30
N ASP A 231 -0.70 -63.17 28.63
CA ASP A 231 -0.97 -62.98 27.20
C ASP A 231 -1.85 -61.74 26.95
N LEU A 232 -2.76 -61.40 27.88
CA LEU A 232 -3.43 -60.10 27.91
C LEU A 232 -2.44 -58.94 28.15
N GLU A 233 -1.51 -59.05 29.10
CA GLU A 233 -0.49 -58.03 29.36
C GLU A 233 0.41 -57.79 28.13
N LYS A 234 0.79 -58.85 27.40
CA LYS A 234 1.50 -58.74 26.11
C LYS A 234 0.65 -58.04 25.06
N SER A 235 -0.60 -58.45 24.91
CA SER A 235 -1.55 -57.89 23.92
C SER A 235 -1.80 -56.39 24.16
N LEU A 236 -2.02 -56.01 25.42
CA LEU A 236 -2.20 -54.62 25.85
C LEU A 236 -0.94 -53.79 25.61
N LYS A 237 0.25 -54.38 25.82
CA LYS A 237 1.51 -53.73 25.45
C LYS A 237 1.63 -53.53 23.93
N THR A 238 1.42 -54.55 23.10
CA THR A 238 1.47 -54.38 21.64
C THR A 238 0.48 -53.34 21.14
N ALA A 239 -0.75 -53.31 21.69
CA ALA A 239 -1.73 -52.28 21.36
C ALA A 239 -1.29 -50.87 21.78
N ALA A 240 -0.57 -50.72 22.89
CA ALA A 240 0.01 -49.44 23.32
C ALA A 240 1.19 -49.01 22.43
N ASP A 241 2.09 -49.94 22.09
CA ASP A 241 3.23 -49.70 21.20
C ASP A 241 2.75 -49.33 19.77
N ASP A 242 1.73 -50.04 19.24
CA ASP A 242 1.07 -49.74 17.96
C ASP A 242 0.36 -48.38 17.97
N HIS A 243 -0.34 -48.05 19.07
CA HIS A 243 -1.03 -46.76 19.22
C HIS A 243 -0.04 -45.59 19.34
N ALA A 244 1.11 -45.78 20.00
CA ALA A 244 2.19 -44.80 20.02
C ALA A 244 2.80 -44.58 18.62
N PHE A 245 2.99 -45.65 17.84
CA PHE A 245 3.42 -45.54 16.44
C PHE A 245 2.39 -44.82 15.56
N ALA A 246 1.09 -45.09 15.76
CA ALA A 246 0.01 -44.41 15.06
C ALA A 246 -0.08 -42.91 15.41
N ILE A 247 0.11 -42.54 16.69
CA ILE A 247 0.21 -41.13 17.11
C ILE A 247 1.40 -40.46 16.42
N GLN A 248 2.60 -41.05 16.47
CA GLN A 248 3.78 -40.47 15.82
C GLN A 248 3.55 -40.25 14.31
N GLY A 249 2.97 -41.23 13.61
CA GLY A 249 2.64 -41.09 12.19
C GLY A 249 1.62 -39.97 11.89
N LEU A 250 0.69 -39.70 12.81
CA LEU A 250 -0.25 -38.57 12.71
C LEU A 250 0.41 -37.23 13.05
N GLU A 251 1.31 -37.18 14.03
CA GLU A 251 2.09 -35.99 14.37
C GLU A 251 3.04 -35.59 13.22
N ASP A 252 3.75 -36.57 12.63
CA ASP A 252 4.63 -36.38 11.47
C ASP A 252 3.83 -35.88 10.25
N ALA A 253 2.66 -36.46 9.97
CA ALA A 253 1.78 -36.02 8.87
C ALA A 253 1.20 -34.61 9.11
N LEU A 254 0.87 -34.27 10.35
CA LEU A 254 0.37 -32.96 10.74
C LEU A 254 1.48 -31.88 10.69
N ALA A 255 2.73 -32.24 11.03
CA ALA A 255 3.90 -31.40 10.83
C ALA A 255 4.18 -31.14 9.34
N ALA A 256 4.09 -32.19 8.49
CA ALA A 256 4.23 -32.05 7.05
C ALA A 256 3.15 -31.13 6.45
N SER A 257 1.88 -31.32 6.82
CA SER A 257 0.75 -30.49 6.37
C SER A 257 0.91 -29.02 6.80
N ARG A 258 1.41 -28.74 8.01
CA ARG A 258 1.74 -27.37 8.45
C ARG A 258 2.83 -26.73 7.60
N ALA A 259 3.91 -27.47 7.30
CA ALA A 259 5.01 -26.98 6.47
C ALA A 259 4.62 -26.78 4.99
N GLU A 260 3.59 -27.48 4.52
CA GLU A 260 3.01 -27.29 3.19
C GLU A 260 2.10 -26.04 3.14
N LEU A 261 1.21 -25.89 4.13
CA LEU A 261 0.38 -24.70 4.32
C LEU A 261 1.24 -23.42 4.48
N GLU A 262 2.38 -23.51 5.16
CA GLU A 262 3.30 -22.37 5.30
C GLU A 262 3.87 -21.94 3.94
N LYS A 263 4.28 -22.89 3.09
CA LYS A 263 4.72 -22.60 1.71
C LYS A 263 3.61 -21.99 0.86
N GLU A 264 2.37 -22.51 0.96
CA GLU A 264 1.21 -21.93 0.27
C GLU A 264 0.97 -20.48 0.73
N SER A 265 1.09 -20.21 2.03
CA SER A 265 0.95 -18.84 2.56
C SER A 265 2.03 -17.89 2.04
N GLN A 266 3.29 -18.34 1.97
CA GLN A 266 4.39 -17.58 1.38
C GLN A 266 4.17 -17.33 -0.12
N GLY A 267 3.67 -18.35 -0.85
CA GLY A 267 3.24 -18.22 -2.24
C GLY A 267 2.11 -17.21 -2.43
N PHE A 268 1.12 -17.18 -1.55
CA PHE A 268 0.04 -16.20 -1.56
C PHE A 268 0.54 -14.77 -1.31
N PHE A 269 1.49 -14.56 -0.39
CA PHE A 269 2.12 -13.25 -0.19
C PHE A 269 2.90 -12.77 -1.43
N LEU A 270 3.64 -13.67 -2.10
CA LEU A 270 4.30 -13.35 -3.37
C LEU A 270 3.29 -13.03 -4.48
N LEU A 271 2.17 -13.75 -4.55
CA LEU A 271 1.08 -13.47 -5.49
C LEU A 271 0.40 -12.11 -5.20
N LYS A 272 0.28 -11.72 -3.92
CA LYS A 272 -0.24 -10.40 -3.52
C LYS A 272 0.73 -9.27 -3.83
N ALA A 273 2.03 -9.50 -3.76
CA ALA A 273 3.04 -8.53 -4.21
C ALA A 273 2.94 -8.31 -5.73
N SER A 274 2.87 -9.38 -6.53
CA SER A 274 2.73 -9.24 -7.99
C SER A 274 1.38 -8.67 -8.42
N GLU A 275 0.28 -8.94 -7.70
CA GLU A 275 -1.00 -8.26 -7.92
C GLU A 275 -0.90 -6.74 -7.68
N ALA A 276 -0.12 -6.30 -6.69
CA ALA A 276 0.09 -4.87 -6.41
C ALA A 276 0.96 -4.19 -7.48
N ASP A 277 2.00 -4.85 -7.96
CA ASP A 277 2.87 -4.31 -9.01
C ASP A 277 2.19 -4.30 -10.39
N LEU A 278 1.34 -5.30 -10.70
CA LEU A 278 0.49 -5.28 -11.88
C LEU A 278 -0.52 -4.11 -11.85
N LYS A 279 -1.04 -3.73 -10.68
CA LYS A 279 -1.89 -2.54 -10.54
C LYS A 279 -1.13 -1.24 -10.78
N ARG A 280 0.09 -1.10 -10.24
CA ARG A 280 0.97 0.05 -10.56
C ARG A 280 1.29 0.13 -12.05
N GLN A 281 1.53 -0.99 -12.71
CA GLN A 281 1.75 -1.04 -14.16
C GLN A 281 0.50 -0.60 -14.94
N LEU A 282 -0.69 -1.04 -14.52
CA LEU A 282 -1.95 -0.54 -15.09
C LEU A 282 -2.14 0.97 -14.88
N GLU A 283 -1.97 1.48 -13.66
CA GLU A 283 -2.04 2.92 -13.37
C GLU A 283 -1.06 3.73 -14.24
N THR A 284 0.16 3.22 -14.44
CA THR A 284 1.18 3.85 -15.30
C THR A 284 0.83 3.81 -16.79
N LEU A 285 0.16 2.73 -17.25
CA LEU A 285 -0.33 2.60 -18.62
C LEU A 285 -1.57 3.47 -18.87
N GLU A 286 -2.46 3.62 -17.88
CA GLU A 286 -3.62 4.51 -17.96
C GLU A 286 -3.20 5.98 -18.01
N THR A 287 -2.23 6.41 -17.19
CA THR A 287 -1.70 7.78 -17.24
C THR A 287 -0.98 8.08 -18.55
N THR A 288 -0.09 7.19 -19.03
CA THR A 288 0.60 7.40 -20.31
C THR A 288 -0.34 7.30 -21.52
N LEU A 289 -1.46 6.57 -21.42
CA LEU A 289 -2.53 6.59 -22.42
C LEU A 289 -3.29 7.92 -22.41
N GLN A 290 -3.62 8.47 -21.23
CA GLN A 290 -4.24 9.80 -21.10
C GLN A 290 -3.32 10.91 -21.66
N GLU A 291 -2.02 10.87 -21.37
CA GLU A 291 -1.02 11.80 -21.93
C GLU A 291 -0.97 11.70 -23.46
N ARG A 292 -0.99 10.49 -24.03
CA ARG A 292 -1.01 10.28 -25.49
C ARG A 292 -2.31 10.76 -26.13
N LEU A 293 -3.47 10.61 -25.46
CA LEU A 293 -4.74 11.18 -25.94
C LEU A 293 -4.72 12.72 -25.89
N ALA A 294 -4.18 13.31 -24.82
CA ALA A 294 -4.03 14.76 -24.72
C ALA A 294 -3.08 15.33 -25.79
N ALA A 295 -1.95 14.66 -26.04
CA ALA A 295 -1.03 15.02 -27.12
C ALA A 295 -1.68 14.85 -28.52
N GLY A 296 -2.47 13.80 -28.72
CA GLY A 296 -3.24 13.58 -29.95
C GLY A 296 -4.28 14.67 -30.20
N ASN A 297 -5.02 15.09 -29.17
CA ASN A 297 -5.98 16.20 -29.26
C ASN A 297 -5.27 17.53 -29.56
N LYS A 298 -4.13 17.81 -28.92
CA LYS A 298 -3.32 19.01 -29.23
C LYS A 298 -2.82 19.01 -30.67
N ALA A 299 -2.40 17.85 -31.20
CA ALA A 299 -1.97 17.73 -32.58
C ALA A 299 -3.12 17.90 -33.60
N THR A 300 -4.35 17.47 -33.27
CA THR A 300 -5.52 17.72 -34.15
C THR A 300 -6.01 19.17 -34.09
N GLU A 301 -5.89 19.84 -32.93
CA GLU A 301 -6.11 21.28 -32.82
C GLU A 301 -5.09 22.09 -33.64
N GLU A 302 -3.80 21.76 -33.54
CA GLU A 302 -2.72 22.39 -34.32
C GLU A 302 -2.92 22.17 -35.83
N LEU A 303 -3.26 20.95 -36.25
CA LEU A 303 -3.58 20.64 -37.65
C LEU A 303 -4.81 21.43 -38.15
N ALA A 304 -5.84 21.60 -37.32
CA ALA A 304 -7.01 22.41 -37.65
C ALA A 304 -6.70 23.92 -37.72
N VAL A 305 -5.68 24.40 -37.00
CA VAL A 305 -5.16 25.78 -37.15
C VAL A 305 -4.38 25.91 -38.46
N VAL A 306 -3.50 24.97 -38.79
CA VAL A 306 -2.74 24.97 -40.06
C VAL A 306 -3.68 24.90 -41.27
N GLN A 307 -4.74 24.09 -41.24
CA GLN A 307 -5.76 24.06 -42.31
C GLN A 307 -6.50 25.40 -42.49
N ARG A 308 -6.76 26.15 -41.40
CA ARG A 308 -7.33 27.51 -41.48
C ARG A 308 -6.33 28.51 -42.05
N GLN A 309 -5.06 28.40 -41.69
CA GLN A 309 -4.00 29.24 -42.25
C GLN A 309 -3.81 28.97 -43.75
N LEU A 310 -3.79 27.69 -44.18
CA LEU A 310 -3.67 27.30 -45.58
C LEU A 310 -4.84 27.85 -46.41
N SER A 311 -6.08 27.65 -45.97
CA SER A 311 -7.26 28.19 -46.67
C SER A 311 -7.30 29.73 -46.67
N GLN A 312 -6.75 30.41 -45.66
CA GLN A 312 -6.54 31.86 -45.70
C GLN A 312 -5.49 32.26 -46.75
N THR A 313 -4.37 31.55 -46.85
CA THR A 313 -3.35 31.81 -47.88
C THR A 313 -3.86 31.50 -49.29
N ASP A 314 -4.68 30.47 -49.48
CA ASP A 314 -5.30 30.15 -50.78
C ASP A 314 -6.27 31.25 -51.23
N ILE A 315 -7.04 31.82 -50.29
CA ILE A 315 -7.92 32.97 -50.56
C ILE A 315 -7.10 34.20 -50.95
N LEU A 316 -6.02 34.51 -50.23
CA LEU A 316 -5.14 35.65 -50.53
C LEU A 316 -4.41 35.47 -51.87
N LEU A 317 -3.92 34.27 -52.17
CA LEU A 317 -3.29 33.92 -53.46
C LEU A 317 -4.31 34.00 -54.61
N THR A 318 -5.56 33.60 -54.38
CA THR A 318 -6.65 33.76 -55.35
C THR A 318 -6.98 35.24 -55.58
N GLN A 319 -6.96 36.07 -54.53
CA GLN A 319 -7.16 37.52 -54.65
C GLN A 319 -6.00 38.17 -55.44
N ALA A 320 -4.74 37.85 -55.10
CA ALA A 320 -3.56 38.35 -55.79
C ALA A 320 -3.55 37.97 -57.28
N HIS A 321 -3.92 36.73 -57.63
CA HIS A 321 -4.12 36.32 -59.03
C HIS A 321 -5.20 37.17 -59.72
N GLN A 322 -6.35 37.42 -59.08
CA GLN A 322 -7.37 38.29 -59.67
C GLN A 322 -6.93 39.75 -59.81
N GLU A 323 -6.03 40.24 -58.96
CA GLU A 323 -5.47 41.60 -59.07
C GLU A 323 -4.46 41.69 -60.23
N LEU A 324 -3.53 40.75 -60.33
CA LEU A 324 -2.63 40.62 -61.48
C LEU A 324 -3.41 40.50 -62.80
N ASP A 325 -4.51 39.73 -62.79
CA ASP A 325 -5.42 39.55 -63.93
C ASP A 325 -6.18 40.85 -64.29
N ARG A 326 -6.46 41.74 -63.32
CA ARG A 326 -6.98 43.10 -63.55
C ARG A 326 -5.91 44.03 -64.09
N GLU A 327 -4.67 43.92 -63.64
CA GLU A 327 -3.55 44.74 -64.11
C GLU A 327 -3.14 44.38 -65.54
N ALA A 328 -3.05 43.10 -65.87
CA ALA A 328 -2.84 42.63 -67.25
C ALA A 328 -3.92 43.17 -68.21
N LYS A 329 -5.19 43.24 -67.75
CA LYS A 329 -6.30 43.83 -68.52
C LYS A 329 -6.24 45.36 -68.64
N ARG A 330 -5.64 46.07 -67.67
CA ARG A 330 -5.30 47.49 -67.81
C ARG A 330 -4.18 47.68 -68.83
N TRP A 331 -3.05 47.00 -68.65
CA TRP A 331 -1.87 47.10 -69.53
C TRP A 331 -2.22 46.77 -70.99
N ALA A 332 -3.05 45.74 -71.23
CA ALA A 332 -3.52 45.40 -72.57
C ALA A 332 -4.41 46.51 -73.19
N LYS A 333 -5.26 47.17 -72.40
CA LYS A 333 -6.10 48.29 -72.84
C LYS A 333 -5.25 49.53 -73.12
N ASP A 334 -4.27 49.83 -72.26
CA ASP A 334 -3.41 50.99 -72.38
C ASP A 334 -2.47 50.84 -73.59
N LEU A 335 -1.92 49.65 -73.82
CA LEU A 335 -1.19 49.28 -75.04
C LEU A 335 -2.06 49.43 -76.31
N GLU A 336 -3.33 49.06 -76.27
CA GLU A 336 -4.24 49.26 -77.41
C GLU A 336 -4.58 50.74 -77.63
N ALA A 337 -4.66 51.53 -76.56
CA ALA A 337 -4.79 52.99 -76.64
C ALA A 337 -3.53 53.65 -77.24
N GLU A 338 -2.33 53.15 -76.90
CA GLU A 338 -1.06 53.57 -77.51
C GLU A 338 -0.99 53.21 -79.00
N LYS A 339 -1.34 51.98 -79.40
CA LYS A 339 -1.48 51.62 -80.83
C LYS A 339 -2.44 52.55 -81.55
N CYS A 340 -3.60 52.84 -80.95
CA CYS A 340 -4.57 53.78 -81.52
C CYS A 340 -4.04 55.22 -81.61
N ALA A 341 -3.19 55.65 -80.67
CA ALA A 341 -2.53 56.96 -80.73
C ALA A 341 -1.44 56.99 -81.81
N LEU A 342 -0.63 55.94 -81.91
CA LEU A 342 0.40 55.77 -82.94
C LEU A 342 -0.20 55.75 -84.34
N ALA A 343 -1.33 55.06 -84.55
CA ALA A 343 -2.05 55.05 -85.82
C ALA A 343 -2.53 56.46 -86.22
N ARG A 344 -3.09 57.24 -85.28
CA ARG A 344 -3.46 58.64 -85.54
C ARG A 344 -2.24 59.50 -85.89
N ALA A 345 -1.13 59.34 -85.17
CA ALA A 345 0.11 60.05 -85.45
C ALA A 345 0.71 59.68 -86.83
N GLN A 346 0.58 58.42 -87.26
CA GLN A 346 0.97 57.97 -88.60
C GLN A 346 0.06 58.56 -89.70
N ASP A 347 -1.25 58.66 -89.47
CA ASP A 347 -2.18 59.30 -90.41
C ASP A 347 -2.02 60.83 -90.45
N GLU A 348 -1.66 61.48 -89.33
CA GLU A 348 -1.27 62.90 -89.31
C GLU A 348 0.05 63.13 -90.03
N LEU A 349 1.05 62.25 -89.82
CA LEU A 349 2.30 62.29 -90.59
C LEU A 349 2.05 62.08 -92.09
N ARG A 350 1.18 61.14 -92.47
CA ARG A 350 0.75 60.94 -93.86
C ARG A 350 0.13 62.22 -94.43
N LYS A 351 -0.84 62.85 -93.74
CA LYS A 351 -1.44 64.13 -94.18
C LYS A 351 -0.39 65.23 -94.35
N VAL A 352 0.63 65.30 -93.50
CA VAL A 352 1.75 66.26 -93.62
C VAL A 352 2.67 65.92 -94.80
N VAL A 353 2.90 64.64 -95.09
CA VAL A 353 3.64 64.19 -96.29
C VAL A 353 2.85 64.50 -97.56
N ASP A 354 1.55 64.21 -97.59
CA ASP A 354 0.67 64.48 -98.72
C ASP A 354 0.56 65.99 -98.97
N ALA A 355 0.39 66.82 -97.93
CA ALA A 355 0.41 68.27 -98.04
C ALA A 355 1.76 68.82 -98.54
N LYS A 356 2.88 68.18 -98.17
CA LYS A 356 4.20 68.51 -98.74
C LYS A 356 4.33 68.07 -100.21
N ALA A 357 3.76 66.93 -100.59
CA ALA A 357 3.70 66.48 -101.98
C ALA A 357 2.88 67.46 -102.84
N ASP A 358 1.76 67.96 -102.29
CA ASP A 358 0.92 69.00 -102.87
C ASP A 358 1.67 70.33 -103.07
N ILE A 359 2.47 70.74 -102.08
CA ILE A 359 3.34 71.92 -102.18
C ILE A 359 4.44 71.70 -103.24
N ILE A 360 5.03 70.51 -103.31
CA ILE A 360 6.01 70.15 -104.36
C ILE A 360 5.36 70.11 -105.75
N ALA A 361 4.11 69.67 -105.87
CA ALA A 361 3.35 69.69 -107.12
C ALA A 361 3.04 71.13 -107.56
N LYS A 362 2.59 72.00 -106.64
CA LYS A 362 2.39 73.44 -106.88
C LYS A 362 3.71 74.13 -107.26
N LEU A 363 4.81 73.81 -106.59
CA LEU A 363 6.15 74.32 -106.93
C LEU A 363 6.57 73.88 -108.34
N LYS A 364 6.42 72.59 -108.69
CA LYS A 364 6.66 72.09 -110.05
C LYS A 364 5.80 72.80 -111.09
N SER A 365 4.51 73.02 -110.81
CA SER A 365 3.61 73.78 -111.68
C SER A 365 4.12 75.21 -111.91
N SER A 366 4.54 75.90 -110.84
CA SER A 366 5.12 77.25 -110.95
C SER A 366 6.48 77.27 -111.66
N MET A 367 7.29 76.21 -111.57
CA MET A 367 8.51 76.08 -112.35
C MET A 367 8.20 75.88 -113.83
N THR A 368 7.23 75.04 -114.19
CA THR A 368 6.80 74.91 -115.59
C THR A 368 6.18 76.20 -116.14
N GLU A 369 5.54 77.02 -115.30
CA GLU A 369 5.03 78.34 -115.67
C GLU A 369 6.17 79.37 -115.85
N VAL A 370 7.22 79.32 -115.01
CA VAL A 370 8.46 80.09 -115.22
C VAL A 370 9.17 79.68 -116.51
N ASP A 371 9.20 78.39 -116.84
CA ASP A 371 9.85 77.90 -118.05
C ASP A 371 9.02 78.15 -119.33
N THR A 372 7.68 78.16 -119.27
CA THR A 372 6.86 78.67 -120.39
C THR A 372 6.96 80.18 -120.55
N LEU A 373 7.07 80.95 -119.45
CA LEU A 373 7.37 82.40 -119.52
C LEU A 373 8.77 82.68 -120.10
N ARG A 374 9.77 81.85 -119.79
CA ARG A 374 11.10 81.90 -120.44
C ARG A 374 11.03 81.57 -121.93
N ALA A 375 10.25 80.56 -122.32
CA ALA A 375 10.03 80.22 -123.73
C ALA A 375 9.25 81.32 -124.48
N ALA A 376 8.31 81.99 -123.81
CA ALA A 376 7.62 83.17 -124.35
C ALA A 376 8.58 84.36 -124.50
N LEU A 377 9.49 84.57 -123.55
CA LEU A 377 10.53 85.60 -123.62
C LEU A 377 11.52 85.36 -124.77
N SER A 378 12.00 84.12 -124.95
CA SER A 378 12.89 83.79 -126.07
C SER A 378 12.18 83.85 -127.43
N SER A 379 10.88 83.50 -127.48
CA SER A 379 10.02 83.72 -128.65
C SER A 379 9.82 85.22 -128.95
N ALA A 380 9.63 86.06 -127.94
CA ALA A 380 9.54 87.52 -128.10
C ALA A 380 10.87 88.14 -128.59
N LEU A 381 12.01 87.61 -128.14
CA LEU A 381 13.33 88.00 -128.67
C LEU A 381 13.54 87.52 -130.13
N ALA A 382 12.98 86.37 -130.49
CA ALA A 382 13.00 85.88 -131.88
C ALA A 382 12.12 86.75 -132.81
N THR A 383 10.91 87.10 -132.40
CA THR A 383 10.05 88.01 -133.20
C THR A 383 10.58 89.45 -133.22
N GLN A 384 11.29 89.89 -132.17
CA GLN A 384 12.08 91.12 -132.22
C GLN A 384 13.15 91.05 -133.32
N LYS A 385 13.89 89.93 -133.42
CA LYS A 385 14.87 89.72 -134.49
C LYS A 385 14.22 89.73 -135.89
N GLU A 386 13.11 89.04 -136.07
CA GLU A 386 12.35 89.06 -137.34
C GLU A 386 11.88 90.48 -137.70
N SER A 387 11.51 91.31 -136.71
CA SER A 387 11.18 92.72 -136.94
C SER A 387 12.37 93.55 -137.42
N THR A 388 13.59 93.28 -136.92
CA THR A 388 14.81 93.91 -137.44
C THR A 388 15.18 93.41 -138.84
N ASP A 389 14.99 92.12 -139.13
CA ASP A 389 15.23 91.56 -140.47
C ASP A 389 14.23 92.12 -141.51
N ALA A 390 12.99 92.44 -141.10
CA ALA A 390 12.01 93.14 -141.92
C ALA A 390 12.40 94.60 -142.19
N ILE A 391 12.97 95.32 -141.21
CA ILE A 391 13.51 96.68 -141.39
C ILE A 391 14.70 96.67 -142.37
N VAL A 392 15.53 95.62 -142.37
CA VAL A 392 16.62 95.45 -143.35
C VAL A 392 16.07 95.25 -144.76
N LYS A 393 15.03 94.42 -144.95
CA LYS A 393 14.38 94.24 -146.27
C LYS A 393 13.79 95.54 -146.83
N LEU A 394 13.07 96.30 -146.01
CA LEU A 394 12.47 97.58 -146.42
C LEU A 394 13.51 98.64 -146.82
N ARG A 395 14.76 98.54 -146.35
CA ARG A 395 15.87 99.37 -146.83
C ARG A 395 16.40 98.92 -148.19
N ALA A 396 16.56 97.62 -148.41
CA ALA A 396 17.01 97.08 -149.69
C ALA A 396 16.03 97.39 -150.85
N GLU A 397 14.73 97.43 -150.56
CA GLU A 397 13.68 97.85 -151.52
C GLU A 397 13.73 99.37 -151.81
N GLY A 398 14.22 100.18 -150.87
CA GLY A 398 14.54 101.59 -151.08
C GLY A 398 15.79 101.79 -151.96
N GLU A 399 16.87 101.08 -151.66
CA GLU A 399 18.16 101.18 -152.36
C GLU A 399 18.07 100.72 -153.83
N THR A 400 17.27 99.70 -154.11
CA THR A 400 16.94 99.26 -155.48
C THR A 400 16.05 100.26 -156.24
N SER A 401 15.18 101.00 -155.54
CA SER A 401 14.38 102.09 -156.13
C SER A 401 15.23 103.33 -156.45
N GLN A 402 16.26 103.61 -155.63
CA GLN A 402 17.07 104.82 -155.72
C GLN A 402 18.21 104.71 -156.76
N SER A 403 18.78 103.51 -156.93
CA SER A 403 19.87 103.24 -157.89
C SER A 403 19.48 103.41 -159.37
N LEU A 404 18.21 103.17 -159.71
CA LEU A 404 17.66 103.42 -161.06
C LEU A 404 17.53 104.90 -161.44
N LEU A 405 17.47 105.80 -160.45
CA LEU A 405 17.51 107.26 -160.67
C LEU A 405 18.95 107.80 -160.61
N ALA A 406 19.84 107.13 -159.88
CA ALA A 406 21.24 107.52 -159.76
C ALA A 406 22.04 107.30 -161.07
N SER A 407 21.78 106.23 -161.82
CA SER A 407 22.51 105.93 -163.07
C SER A 407 22.36 107.01 -164.14
N LEU A 408 21.18 107.64 -164.24
CA LEU A 408 20.90 108.77 -165.15
C LEU A 408 21.50 110.11 -164.69
N ALA A 409 22.05 110.20 -163.48
CA ALA A 409 22.73 111.38 -162.94
C ALA A 409 24.26 111.18 -162.79
N ALA A 410 24.72 109.93 -162.63
CA ALA A 410 26.12 109.61 -162.32
C ALA A 410 27.10 109.88 -163.47
N ASP A 411 26.67 109.78 -164.73
CA ASP A 411 27.50 110.18 -165.89
C ASP A 411 27.90 111.66 -165.85
N PHE A 412 27.17 112.50 -165.10
CA PHE A 412 27.57 113.90 -164.83
C PHE A 412 28.46 114.04 -163.59
N GLN A 413 28.37 113.12 -162.62
CA GLN A 413 29.20 113.08 -161.40
C GLN A 413 30.51 112.27 -161.56
N ALA A 414 30.83 111.84 -162.79
CA ALA A 414 32.23 111.72 -163.23
C ALA A 414 33.02 113.04 -163.02
N GLN A 415 32.32 114.18 -162.91
CA GLN A 415 32.80 115.38 -162.21
C GLN A 415 32.23 115.46 -160.78
N LYS A 416 32.94 115.10 -159.70
CA LYS A 416 34.39 114.86 -159.58
C LYS A 416 34.72 113.92 -158.40
N THR A 417 35.28 112.75 -158.68
CA THR A 417 36.42 112.12 -157.97
C THR A 417 36.42 111.90 -156.43
N GLU A 418 35.39 112.29 -155.66
CA GLU A 418 35.38 112.14 -154.19
C GLU A 418 34.77 110.81 -153.70
N ILE A 419 34.13 110.03 -154.59
CA ILE A 419 33.49 108.74 -154.27
C ILE A 419 34.50 107.57 -154.27
N GLU A 420 35.70 107.72 -154.85
CA GLU A 420 36.53 106.59 -155.25
C GLU A 420 37.26 105.84 -154.12
N GLN A 421 37.44 106.45 -152.94
CA GLN A 421 38.16 105.80 -151.82
C GLN A 421 37.37 104.67 -151.13
N TRP A 422 36.05 104.61 -151.31
CA TRP A 422 35.21 103.55 -150.72
C TRP A 422 35.36 102.17 -151.39
N LYS A 423 36.21 102.02 -152.42
CA LYS A 423 36.49 100.74 -153.09
C LYS A 423 37.32 99.74 -152.26
N ALA A 424 38.11 100.21 -151.29
CA ALA A 424 39.11 99.37 -150.61
C ALA A 424 38.55 98.26 -149.70
N THR A 425 37.31 98.40 -149.20
CA THR A 425 36.70 97.44 -148.27
C THR A 425 36.21 96.14 -148.93
N ALA A 426 36.26 96.03 -150.27
CA ALA A 426 35.82 94.83 -150.99
C ALA A 426 36.77 93.63 -150.86
N GLU A 427 38.05 93.83 -150.52
CA GLU A 427 39.07 92.78 -150.58
C GLU A 427 39.04 91.81 -149.38
N ALA A 428 38.45 92.21 -148.26
CA ALA A 428 38.40 91.40 -147.03
C ALA A 428 37.60 90.09 -147.16
N LEU A 429 36.51 90.10 -147.95
CA LEU A 429 35.58 88.96 -148.10
C LEU A 429 36.17 87.74 -148.84
N THR A 430 37.41 87.82 -149.30
CA THR A 430 38.12 86.67 -149.88
C THR A 430 38.83 85.80 -148.83
N SER A 431 39.03 86.30 -147.60
CA SER A 431 39.79 85.62 -146.55
C SER A 431 39.01 84.46 -145.90
N ASP A 432 37.76 84.70 -145.46
CA ASP A 432 36.97 83.74 -144.66
C ASP A 432 36.72 82.40 -145.37
N ARG A 433 36.79 82.36 -146.70
CA ARG A 433 36.65 81.15 -147.51
C ARG A 433 37.80 80.15 -147.30
N GLN A 434 38.97 80.59 -146.83
CA GLN A 434 40.11 79.71 -146.57
C GLN A 434 40.03 79.03 -145.19
N GLN A 435 39.42 79.67 -144.20
CA GLN A 435 39.30 79.13 -142.83
C GLN A 435 38.48 77.84 -142.79
N LEU A 436 37.32 77.83 -143.44
CA LEU A 436 36.36 76.70 -143.45
C LEU A 436 36.88 75.41 -144.11
N LEU A 437 38.02 75.45 -144.81
CA LEU A 437 38.67 74.24 -145.33
C LEU A 437 39.60 73.59 -144.29
N LEU A 438 40.12 74.35 -143.33
CA LEU A 438 41.02 73.84 -142.29
C LEU A 438 40.25 72.96 -141.28
N ASP A 439 39.09 73.45 -140.84
CA ASP A 439 38.24 72.80 -139.84
C ASP A 439 37.73 71.42 -140.31
N LEU A 440 37.56 71.25 -141.64
CA LEU A 440 37.07 70.02 -142.27
C LEU A 440 38.07 68.86 -142.18
N ASP A 441 39.38 69.14 -142.17
CA ASP A 441 40.42 68.10 -142.06
C ASP A 441 40.72 67.75 -140.60
N THR A 442 40.53 68.68 -139.64
CA THR A 442 40.60 68.39 -138.20
C THR A 442 39.56 67.34 -137.79
N ALA A 443 38.30 67.51 -138.22
CA ALA A 443 37.20 66.61 -137.88
C ALA A 443 37.40 65.15 -138.36
N LYS A 444 38.22 64.93 -139.40
CA LYS A 444 38.54 63.58 -139.92
C LYS A 444 39.52 62.82 -139.02
N ALA A 445 40.41 63.52 -138.32
CA ALA A 445 41.36 62.90 -137.41
C ALA A 445 40.69 62.36 -136.14
N GLU A 446 39.77 63.13 -135.57
CA GLU A 446 39.02 62.78 -134.35
C GLU A 446 38.15 61.52 -134.55
N ALA A 447 37.57 61.37 -135.73
CA ALA A 447 36.74 60.21 -136.10
C ALA A 447 37.50 58.87 -136.09
N LEU A 448 38.80 58.87 -136.43
CA LEU A 448 39.65 57.67 -136.38
C LEU A 448 39.99 57.26 -134.94
N ILE A 449 40.33 58.23 -134.09
CA ILE A 449 40.67 58.00 -132.67
C ILE A 449 39.47 57.36 -131.95
N LEU A 450 38.25 57.86 -132.20
CA LEU A 450 36.99 57.30 -131.67
C LEU A 450 36.65 55.89 -132.19
N GLN A 451 37.31 55.41 -133.25
CA GLN A 451 37.13 54.06 -133.77
C GLN A 451 38.06 53.03 -133.11
N GLU A 452 39.22 53.46 -132.60
CA GLU A 452 40.14 52.58 -131.86
C GLU A 452 39.73 52.42 -130.39
N THR A 453 39.30 53.49 -129.71
CA THR A 453 38.80 53.40 -128.32
C THR A 453 37.64 52.41 -128.18
N ARG A 454 36.70 52.43 -129.14
CA ARG A 454 35.58 51.49 -129.23
C ARG A 454 35.97 50.01 -129.48
N LYS A 455 37.20 49.74 -129.92
CA LYS A 455 37.73 48.36 -129.97
C LYS A 455 38.26 47.93 -128.60
N THR A 456 39.03 48.79 -127.93
CA THR A 456 39.51 48.51 -126.57
C THR A 456 38.39 48.37 -125.54
N GLU A 457 37.33 49.20 -125.63
CA GLU A 457 36.16 49.12 -124.76
C GLU A 457 35.43 47.76 -124.88
N ARG A 458 35.35 47.19 -126.09
CA ARG A 458 34.72 45.87 -126.30
C ARG A 458 35.52 44.72 -125.71
N ALA A 459 36.84 44.72 -125.89
CA ALA A 459 37.69 43.69 -125.29
C ALA A 459 37.62 43.71 -123.75
N VAL A 460 37.58 44.90 -123.14
CA VAL A 460 37.37 45.07 -121.70
C VAL A 460 35.97 44.59 -121.27
N ALA A 461 34.92 44.88 -122.04
CA ALA A 461 33.56 44.43 -121.75
C ALA A 461 33.41 42.90 -121.81
N GLU A 462 34.12 42.22 -122.71
CA GLU A 462 34.13 40.75 -122.79
C GLU A 462 34.88 40.12 -121.60
N SER A 463 36.05 40.66 -121.23
CA SER A 463 36.78 40.23 -120.02
C SER A 463 35.98 40.45 -118.73
N HIS A 464 35.31 41.60 -118.58
CA HIS A 464 34.44 41.86 -117.43
C HIS A 464 33.24 40.91 -117.37
N LYS A 465 32.72 40.45 -118.51
CA LYS A 465 31.64 39.47 -118.57
C LYS A 465 32.08 38.08 -118.09
N GLU A 466 33.32 37.68 -118.39
CA GLU A 466 33.89 36.40 -117.93
C GLU A 466 34.10 36.42 -116.40
N HIS A 467 34.71 37.48 -115.87
CA HIS A 467 34.82 37.68 -114.40
C HIS A 467 33.47 37.79 -113.69
N LEU A 468 32.41 38.28 -114.34
CA LEU A 468 31.05 38.27 -113.77
C LEU A 468 30.49 36.84 -113.62
N PHE A 469 30.78 35.93 -114.55
CA PHE A 469 30.40 34.51 -114.39
C PHE A 469 31.23 33.82 -113.30
N GLU A 470 32.54 34.08 -113.23
CA GLU A 470 33.39 33.55 -112.15
C GLU A 470 32.94 34.02 -110.76
N THR A 471 32.65 35.32 -110.62
CA THR A 471 32.19 35.89 -109.35
C THR A 471 30.77 35.46 -109.00
N GLN A 472 29.87 35.27 -109.98
CA GLN A 472 28.55 34.68 -109.73
C GLN A 472 28.67 33.24 -109.23
N ALA A 473 29.43 32.38 -109.92
CA ALA A 473 29.65 30.99 -109.50
C ALA A 473 30.33 30.90 -108.11
N ALA A 474 31.26 31.80 -107.82
CA ALA A 474 31.84 31.93 -106.48
C ALA A 474 30.80 32.35 -105.43
N SER A 475 29.86 33.24 -105.77
CA SER A 475 28.78 33.67 -104.86
C SER A 475 27.76 32.56 -104.59
N GLU A 476 27.41 31.76 -105.59
CA GLU A 476 26.51 30.60 -105.46
C GLU A 476 27.15 29.51 -104.58
N LEU A 477 28.46 29.26 -104.75
CA LEU A 477 29.23 28.38 -103.86
C LEU A 477 29.31 28.91 -102.42
N LEU A 478 29.37 30.24 -102.24
CA LEU A 478 29.38 30.89 -100.93
C LEU A 478 28.00 30.81 -100.25
N ALA A 479 26.92 30.99 -101.00
CA ALA A 479 25.55 30.82 -100.53
C ALA A 479 25.30 29.36 -100.08
N ALA A 480 25.65 28.37 -100.89
CA ALA A 480 25.52 26.95 -100.53
C ALA A 480 26.36 26.59 -99.28
N LYS A 481 27.56 27.17 -99.12
CA LYS A 481 28.37 27.03 -97.89
C LYS A 481 27.72 27.72 -96.69
N PHE A 482 27.06 28.86 -96.88
CA PHE A 482 26.35 29.58 -95.82
C PHE A 482 25.09 28.84 -95.37
N GLU A 483 24.31 28.25 -96.29
CA GLU A 483 23.18 27.37 -95.95
C GLU A 483 23.65 26.12 -95.20
N ALA A 484 24.76 25.48 -95.63
CA ALA A 484 25.36 24.38 -94.88
C ALA A 484 25.86 24.81 -93.48
N LEU A 485 26.37 26.04 -93.34
CA LEU A 485 26.76 26.61 -92.05
C LEU A 485 25.53 26.91 -91.17
N GLN A 486 24.42 27.36 -91.75
CA GLN A 486 23.16 27.56 -91.02
C GLN A 486 22.54 26.24 -90.58
N ALA A 487 22.56 25.20 -91.43
CA ALA A 487 22.07 23.87 -91.09
C ALA A 487 22.90 23.22 -89.96
N THR A 488 24.23 23.35 -90.03
CA THR A 488 25.11 22.86 -88.94
C THR A 488 24.99 23.71 -87.68
N HIS A 489 24.81 25.03 -87.77
CA HIS A 489 24.48 25.87 -86.62
C HIS A 489 23.14 25.49 -85.99
N ALA A 490 22.10 25.20 -86.78
CA ALA A 490 20.81 24.74 -86.29
C ALA A 490 20.93 23.40 -85.55
N ALA A 491 21.71 22.44 -86.09
CA ALA A 491 22.01 21.18 -85.42
C ALA A 491 22.77 21.40 -84.10
N ILE A 492 23.79 22.27 -84.08
CA ILE A 492 24.52 22.65 -82.86
C ILE A 492 23.59 23.30 -81.83
N VAL A 493 22.60 24.10 -82.25
CA VAL A 493 21.60 24.68 -81.35
C VAL A 493 20.66 23.61 -80.79
N THR A 494 20.19 22.65 -81.59
CA THR A 494 19.37 21.54 -81.08
C THR A 494 20.16 20.66 -80.10
N ASP A 495 21.40 20.30 -80.45
CA ASP A 495 22.30 19.52 -79.60
C ASP A 495 22.62 20.27 -78.31
N LYS A 496 22.84 21.60 -78.39
CA LYS A 496 22.98 22.46 -77.21
C LYS A 496 21.74 22.41 -76.32
N THR A 497 20.53 22.54 -76.88
CA THR A 497 19.30 22.47 -76.05
C THR A 497 19.08 21.10 -75.43
N ALA A 498 19.47 20.01 -76.10
CA ALA A 498 19.45 18.66 -75.54
C ALA A 498 20.52 18.47 -74.45
N LEU A 499 21.70 19.07 -74.61
CA LEU A 499 22.75 19.11 -73.57
C LEU A 499 22.33 19.96 -72.36
N GLU A 500 21.70 21.12 -72.57
CA GLU A 500 21.18 21.95 -71.48
C GLU A 500 20.06 21.21 -70.72
N LEU A 501 19.16 20.52 -71.41
CA LEU A 501 18.09 19.73 -70.77
C LEU A 501 18.60 18.46 -70.07
N THR A 502 19.62 17.78 -70.61
CA THR A 502 20.26 16.66 -69.90
C THR A 502 21.10 17.14 -68.71
N VAL A 503 21.70 18.34 -68.78
CA VAL A 503 22.37 18.97 -67.62
C VAL A 503 21.37 19.37 -66.53
N THR A 504 20.17 19.86 -66.86
CA THR A 504 19.13 20.10 -65.83
C THR A 504 18.63 18.81 -65.21
N VAL A 505 18.35 17.76 -66.00
CA VAL A 505 17.97 16.45 -65.47
C VAL A 505 19.07 15.87 -64.57
N LEU A 506 20.35 15.93 -64.97
CA LEU A 506 21.46 15.48 -64.12
C LEU A 506 21.66 16.34 -62.86
N ALA A 507 21.27 17.62 -62.88
CA ALA A 507 21.28 18.48 -61.70
C ALA A 507 20.13 18.12 -60.74
N GLU A 508 18.94 17.79 -61.27
CA GLU A 508 17.79 17.31 -60.51
C GLU A 508 18.05 15.91 -59.91
N GLU A 509 18.56 14.96 -60.70
CA GLU A 509 19.00 13.64 -60.20
C GLU A 509 20.07 13.78 -59.10
N LYS A 510 21.04 14.68 -59.28
CA LYS A 510 22.04 14.99 -58.26
C LYS A 510 21.42 15.60 -57.00
N ALA A 511 20.42 16.47 -57.12
CA ALA A 511 19.71 17.02 -55.98
C ALA A 511 18.97 15.92 -55.20
N CYS A 512 18.20 15.07 -55.90
CA CYS A 512 17.53 13.91 -55.32
C CYS A 512 18.50 12.93 -54.64
N LEU A 513 19.67 12.69 -55.23
CA LEU A 513 20.71 11.84 -54.63
C LEU A 513 21.37 12.49 -53.41
N VAL A 514 21.55 13.81 -53.39
CA VAL A 514 22.05 14.56 -52.22
C VAL A 514 21.01 14.59 -51.10
N GLU A 515 19.72 14.74 -51.42
CA GLU A 515 18.62 14.67 -50.45
C GLU A 515 18.48 13.25 -49.87
N ALA A 516 18.55 12.21 -50.69
CA ALA A 516 18.61 10.82 -50.23
C ALA A 516 19.85 10.53 -49.38
N ALA A 517 21.02 11.10 -49.72
CA ALA A 517 22.23 11.02 -48.90
C ALA A 517 22.09 11.76 -47.55
N ALA A 518 21.43 12.92 -47.52
CA ALA A 518 21.11 13.64 -46.29
C ALA A 518 20.15 12.84 -45.40
N LEU A 519 19.02 12.37 -45.94
CA LEU A 519 18.02 11.57 -45.22
C LEU A 519 18.61 10.25 -44.69
N SER A 520 19.48 9.60 -45.45
CA SER A 520 20.20 8.40 -44.96
C SER A 520 21.25 8.70 -43.90
N SER A 521 21.98 9.83 -44.01
CA SER A 521 22.92 10.27 -42.97
C SER A 521 22.21 10.64 -41.67
N GLU A 522 21.09 11.37 -41.74
CA GLU A 522 20.25 11.70 -40.59
C GLU A 522 19.70 10.43 -39.93
N LYS A 523 19.27 9.45 -40.72
CA LYS A 523 18.78 8.16 -40.22
C LYS A 523 19.90 7.31 -39.59
N ILE A 524 21.14 7.39 -40.08
CA ILE A 524 22.32 6.79 -39.44
C ILE A 524 22.59 7.49 -38.10
N ALA A 525 22.66 8.82 -38.07
CA ALA A 525 22.88 9.58 -36.83
C ALA A 525 21.78 9.31 -35.78
N HIS A 526 20.52 9.14 -36.21
CA HIS A 526 19.43 8.73 -35.32
C HIS A 526 19.63 7.30 -34.78
N LEU A 527 20.06 6.34 -35.62
CA LEU A 527 20.38 4.98 -35.17
C LEU A 527 21.59 4.94 -34.23
N GLU A 528 22.60 5.79 -34.44
CA GLU A 528 23.72 5.96 -33.51
C GLU A 528 23.29 6.61 -32.19
N SER A 529 22.33 7.54 -32.22
CA SER A 529 21.68 8.09 -31.02
C SER A 529 20.88 7.03 -30.25
N VAL A 530 20.22 6.09 -30.94
CA VAL A 530 19.50 4.97 -30.32
C VAL A 530 20.46 3.90 -29.79
N ALA A 531 21.58 3.65 -30.46
CA ALA A 531 22.65 2.75 -30.00
C ALA A 531 23.38 3.29 -28.76
N SER A 532 23.61 4.61 -28.69
CA SER A 532 24.16 5.26 -27.50
C SER A 532 23.15 5.35 -26.34
N SER A 533 21.86 5.58 -26.63
CA SER A 533 20.78 5.46 -25.64
C SER A 533 20.73 4.06 -25.02
N SER A 534 20.61 3.03 -25.86
CA SER A 534 20.50 1.64 -25.39
C SER A 534 21.76 1.10 -24.70
N THR A 535 22.97 1.56 -25.08
CA THR A 535 24.18 1.25 -24.30
C THR A 535 24.19 1.95 -22.94
N SER A 536 23.61 3.16 -22.81
CA SER A 536 23.42 3.79 -21.50
C SER A 536 22.40 3.06 -20.63
N GLU A 537 21.31 2.56 -21.21
CA GLU A 537 20.31 1.70 -20.54
C GLU A 537 20.94 0.39 -20.05
N VAL A 538 21.75 -0.27 -20.89
CA VAL A 538 22.49 -1.50 -20.52
C VAL A 538 23.48 -1.24 -19.38
N VAL A 539 24.13 -0.07 -19.34
CA VAL A 539 24.98 0.33 -18.19
C VAL A 539 24.12 0.57 -16.95
N SER A 540 22.99 1.24 -17.07
CA SER A 540 22.05 1.49 -15.97
C SER A 540 21.54 0.17 -15.36
N LEU A 541 20.99 -0.72 -16.19
CA LEU A 541 20.52 -2.06 -15.79
C LEU A 541 21.63 -2.91 -15.17
N LYS A 542 22.88 -2.75 -15.61
CA LYS A 542 24.03 -3.42 -15.00
C LYS A 542 24.35 -2.86 -13.60
N THR A 543 24.22 -1.54 -13.40
CA THR A 543 24.33 -0.95 -12.05
C THR A 543 23.16 -1.34 -11.14
N GLU A 544 21.93 -1.39 -11.65
CA GLU A 544 20.77 -1.88 -10.89
C GLU A 544 20.91 -3.36 -10.53
N LEU A 545 21.38 -4.22 -11.43
CA LEU A 545 21.65 -5.62 -11.14
C LEU A 545 22.69 -5.78 -10.02
N THR A 546 23.77 -4.98 -10.02
CA THR A 546 24.73 -4.98 -8.90
C THR A 546 24.13 -4.43 -7.60
N LYS A 547 23.23 -3.46 -7.67
CA LYS A 547 22.49 -2.95 -6.50
C LYS A 547 21.58 -4.04 -5.92
N VAL A 548 20.72 -4.66 -6.74
CA VAL A 548 19.83 -5.77 -6.32
C VAL A 548 20.62 -6.95 -5.75
N THR A 549 21.81 -7.26 -6.31
CA THR A 549 22.70 -8.30 -5.77
C THR A 549 23.25 -7.92 -4.38
N ASN A 550 23.63 -6.66 -4.18
CA ASN A 550 24.05 -6.15 -2.88
C ASN A 550 22.90 -6.12 -1.86
N ASP A 551 21.70 -5.71 -2.29
CA ASP A 551 20.48 -5.67 -1.48
C ASP A 551 20.04 -7.09 -1.07
N TYR A 552 20.16 -8.08 -1.97
CA TYR A 552 19.96 -9.50 -1.65
C TYR A 552 20.96 -10.00 -0.60
N HIS A 553 22.25 -9.67 -0.73
CA HIS A 553 23.24 -10.01 0.29
C HIS A 553 23.06 -9.26 1.61
N ALA A 554 22.52 -8.04 1.59
CA ALA A 554 22.13 -7.31 2.80
C ALA A 554 20.94 -8.00 3.49
N LEU A 555 19.91 -8.38 2.73
CA LEU A 555 18.73 -9.11 3.21
C LEU A 555 19.13 -10.47 3.82
N GLN A 556 20.05 -11.20 3.16
CA GLN A 556 20.58 -12.47 3.64
C GLN A 556 21.35 -12.31 4.97
N ARG A 557 22.06 -11.19 5.17
CA ARG A 557 22.67 -10.84 6.47
C ARG A 557 21.63 -10.46 7.52
N SER A 558 20.58 -9.70 7.16
CA SER A 558 19.51 -9.39 8.13
C SER A 558 18.73 -10.62 8.57
N TYR A 559 18.52 -11.61 7.68
CA TYR A 559 17.94 -12.92 8.07
C TYR A 559 18.84 -13.70 9.04
N ALA A 560 20.17 -13.62 8.90
CA ALA A 560 21.09 -14.21 9.87
C ALA A 560 21.02 -13.49 11.23
N VAL A 561 20.91 -12.15 11.22
CA VAL A 561 20.74 -11.35 12.46
C VAL A 561 19.41 -11.67 13.14
N THR A 562 18.29 -11.65 12.44
CA THR A 562 16.98 -11.94 13.05
C THR A 562 16.87 -13.39 13.54
N ALA A 563 17.58 -14.35 12.95
CA ALA A 563 17.71 -15.70 13.50
C ALA A 563 18.46 -15.72 14.85
N THR A 564 19.52 -14.91 15.00
CA THR A 564 20.22 -14.73 16.30
C THR A 564 19.39 -13.94 17.32
N GLU A 565 18.55 -13.01 16.88
CA GLU A 565 17.64 -12.26 17.76
C GLU A 565 16.47 -13.13 18.24
N ASN A 566 15.88 -13.97 17.37
CA ASN A 566 14.84 -14.93 17.76
C ASN A 566 15.35 -15.95 18.78
N THR A 567 16.55 -16.51 18.58
CA THR A 567 17.13 -17.44 19.56
C THR A 567 17.46 -16.76 20.89
N ALA A 568 17.90 -15.49 20.88
CA ALA A 568 18.06 -14.69 22.09
C ALA A 568 16.73 -14.34 22.77
N ALA A 569 15.66 -14.09 22.00
CA ALA A 569 14.31 -13.84 22.53
C ALA A 569 13.71 -15.12 23.15
N GLN A 570 13.89 -16.27 22.52
CA GLN A 570 13.39 -17.55 23.00
C GLN A 570 14.06 -17.96 24.32
N ALA A 571 15.39 -17.75 24.44
CA ALA A 571 16.10 -17.92 25.70
C ALA A 571 15.63 -16.96 26.82
N ARG A 572 15.19 -15.73 26.47
CA ARG A 572 14.55 -14.81 27.43
C ARG A 572 13.18 -15.31 27.88
N ILE A 573 12.35 -15.80 26.96
CA ILE A 573 11.03 -16.37 27.28
C ILE A 573 11.17 -17.60 28.19
N GLU A 574 12.16 -18.45 27.98
CA GLU A 574 12.45 -19.60 28.85
C GLU A 574 12.91 -19.16 30.26
N ALA A 575 13.75 -18.12 30.35
CA ALA A 575 14.15 -17.53 31.62
C ALA A 575 12.95 -16.88 32.36
N GLU A 576 12.10 -16.14 31.65
CA GLU A 576 10.90 -15.54 32.20
C GLU A 576 9.91 -16.62 32.68
N LEU A 577 9.69 -17.68 31.91
CA LEU A 577 8.90 -18.85 32.30
C LEU A 577 9.45 -19.53 33.57
N ALA A 578 10.77 -19.59 33.75
CA ALA A 578 11.39 -20.08 34.98
C ALA A 578 11.11 -19.14 36.18
N THR A 579 11.20 -17.81 35.98
CA THR A 579 10.83 -16.86 37.05
C THR A 579 9.34 -16.90 37.39
N GLU A 580 8.46 -17.09 36.40
CA GLU A 580 7.01 -17.14 36.64
C GLU A 580 6.59 -18.46 37.29
N LYS A 581 7.30 -19.57 37.02
CA LYS A 581 7.16 -20.81 37.83
C LYS A 581 7.56 -20.57 39.30
N ALA A 582 8.56 -19.72 39.58
CA ALA A 582 8.91 -19.33 40.95
C ALA A 582 7.86 -18.38 41.59
N ARG A 583 7.25 -17.48 40.83
CA ARG A 583 6.09 -16.68 41.28
C ARG A 583 4.87 -17.56 41.57
N SER A 584 4.57 -18.53 40.70
CA SER A 584 3.51 -19.52 40.90
C SER A 584 3.74 -20.37 42.16
N ALA A 585 4.98 -20.83 42.41
CA ALA A 585 5.34 -21.58 43.60
C ALA A 585 5.23 -20.75 44.91
N THR A 586 5.48 -19.44 44.85
CA THR A 586 5.31 -18.54 46.01
C THR A 586 3.85 -18.12 46.22
N ALA A 587 3.08 -17.91 45.14
CA ALA A 587 1.63 -17.72 45.21
C ALA A 587 0.91 -18.96 45.78
N LYS A 588 1.36 -20.18 45.44
CA LYS A 588 0.84 -21.41 46.03
C LYS A 588 1.09 -21.47 47.54
N LYS A 589 2.31 -21.15 48.00
CA LYS A 589 2.60 -21.03 49.44
C LYS A 589 1.73 -19.99 50.15
N ALA A 590 1.39 -18.88 49.49
CA ALA A 590 0.47 -17.89 50.04
C ALA A 590 -0.98 -18.42 50.14
N ALA A 591 -1.45 -19.21 49.17
CA ALA A 591 -2.75 -19.88 49.22
C ALA A 591 -2.79 -20.98 50.31
N ASP A 592 -1.70 -21.73 50.48
CA ASP A 592 -1.55 -22.71 51.56
C ASP A 592 -1.57 -22.02 52.95
N GLN A 593 -0.94 -20.85 53.09
CA GLN A 593 -1.06 -20.04 54.31
C GLN A 593 -2.49 -19.48 54.52
N ALA A 594 -3.16 -19.02 53.46
CA ALA A 594 -4.54 -18.53 53.55
C ALA A 594 -5.53 -19.63 53.98
N THR A 595 -5.34 -20.87 53.54
CA THR A 595 -6.18 -22.01 53.96
C THR A 595 -5.88 -22.47 55.39
N VAL A 596 -4.64 -22.35 55.88
CA VAL A 596 -4.32 -22.53 57.31
C VAL A 596 -4.99 -21.45 58.17
N LEU A 597 -4.93 -20.18 57.77
CA LEU A 597 -5.64 -19.08 58.45
C LEU A 597 -7.16 -19.26 58.44
N ARG A 598 -7.72 -19.84 57.37
CA ARG A 598 -9.15 -20.19 57.30
C ARG A 598 -9.55 -21.26 58.31
N LYS A 599 -8.72 -22.28 58.54
CA LYS A 599 -8.98 -23.30 59.59
C LYS A 599 -8.95 -22.69 61.00
N LEU A 600 -7.98 -21.82 61.28
CA LEU A 600 -7.93 -21.06 62.54
C LEU A 600 -9.16 -20.15 62.71
N ALA A 601 -9.68 -19.58 61.63
CA ALA A 601 -10.93 -18.83 61.65
C ALA A 601 -12.16 -19.72 61.92
N GLU A 602 -12.23 -20.92 61.34
CA GLU A 602 -13.30 -21.90 61.59
C GLU A 602 -13.28 -22.44 63.04
N GLU A 603 -12.09 -22.66 63.62
CA GLU A 603 -11.94 -22.93 65.06
C GLU A 603 -12.41 -21.74 65.91
N SER A 604 -12.06 -20.50 65.53
CA SER A 604 -12.56 -19.30 66.22
C SER A 604 -14.08 -19.17 66.17
N ALA A 605 -14.71 -19.57 65.05
CA ALA A 605 -16.16 -19.55 64.87
C ALA A 605 -16.88 -20.53 65.82
N SER A 606 -16.24 -21.67 66.17
CA SER A 606 -16.77 -22.58 67.19
C SER A 606 -16.82 -21.93 68.58
N GLY A 607 -15.80 -21.15 68.94
CA GLY A 607 -15.74 -20.36 70.18
C GLY A 607 -16.66 -19.13 70.18
N ILE A 608 -17.01 -18.60 69.00
CA ILE A 608 -18.05 -17.58 68.86
C ILE A 608 -19.43 -18.20 69.07
N LYS A 609 -19.69 -19.41 68.56
CA LYS A 609 -20.99 -20.09 68.70
C LYS A 609 -21.38 -20.36 70.16
N THR A 610 -20.42 -20.69 71.02
CA THR A 610 -20.63 -20.83 72.47
C THR A 610 -20.75 -19.49 73.21
N LYS A 611 -20.09 -18.43 72.71
CA LYS A 611 -20.29 -17.06 73.22
C LYS A 611 -21.65 -16.46 72.84
N VAL A 612 -22.19 -16.77 71.66
CA VAL A 612 -23.55 -16.34 71.27
C VAL A 612 -24.59 -16.99 72.18
N ALA A 613 -24.48 -18.30 72.45
CA ALA A 613 -25.41 -19.00 73.35
C ALA A 613 -25.41 -18.47 74.81
N THR A 614 -24.29 -17.89 75.27
CA THR A 614 -24.23 -17.21 76.58
C THR A 614 -24.78 -15.79 76.51
N LEU A 615 -24.44 -15.02 75.47
CA LEU A 615 -25.00 -13.69 75.25
C LEU A 615 -26.52 -13.68 75.04
N GLU A 616 -27.11 -14.72 74.44
CA GLU A 616 -28.56 -14.88 74.33
C GLU A 616 -29.27 -15.14 75.68
N ALA A 617 -28.55 -15.69 76.66
CA ALA A 617 -29.05 -15.81 78.03
C ALA A 617 -28.96 -14.47 78.77
N ASP A 618 -27.80 -13.79 78.68
CA ASP A 618 -27.61 -12.45 79.26
C ASP A 618 -28.58 -11.41 78.68
N LEU A 619 -28.91 -11.49 77.38
CA LEU A 619 -29.86 -10.58 76.75
C LEU A 619 -31.29 -10.77 77.31
N LYS A 620 -31.70 -12.01 77.57
CA LYS A 620 -32.99 -12.30 78.25
C LYS A 620 -33.00 -11.84 79.71
N GLN A 621 -31.88 -11.93 80.42
CA GLN A 621 -31.71 -11.33 81.74
C GLN A 621 -31.88 -9.80 81.67
N LYS A 622 -31.22 -9.14 80.69
CA LYS A 622 -31.29 -7.69 80.46
C LYS A 622 -32.67 -7.19 80.03
N GLU A 623 -33.48 -8.00 79.34
CA GLU A 623 -34.87 -7.63 79.03
C GLU A 623 -35.80 -7.60 80.26
N VAL A 624 -35.45 -8.30 81.34
CA VAL A 624 -36.17 -8.20 82.63
C VAL A 624 -35.76 -6.90 83.33
N GLU A 625 -34.45 -6.67 83.51
CA GLU A 625 -33.93 -5.42 84.07
C GLU A 625 -34.46 -4.17 83.34
N ALA A 626 -34.53 -4.21 81.99
CA ALA A 626 -35.01 -3.10 81.17
C ALA A 626 -36.51 -2.76 81.37
N LYS A 627 -37.31 -3.67 81.94
CA LYS A 627 -38.71 -3.40 82.32
C LYS A 627 -38.77 -2.67 83.67
N GLU A 628 -37.93 -3.07 84.63
CA GLU A 628 -37.79 -2.41 85.93
C GLU A 628 -37.24 -0.98 85.78
N TRP A 629 -36.22 -0.78 84.95
CA TRP A 629 -35.69 0.55 84.63
C TRP A 629 -36.70 1.47 83.93
N LYS A 630 -37.63 0.92 83.13
CA LYS A 630 -38.76 1.71 82.56
C LYS A 630 -39.73 2.17 83.64
N GLN A 631 -40.00 1.33 84.65
CA GLN A 631 -40.86 1.69 85.78
C GLN A 631 -40.20 2.76 86.68
N ALA A 632 -38.90 2.64 86.96
CA ALA A 632 -38.13 3.67 87.65
C ALA A 632 -38.07 5.01 86.87
N SER A 633 -37.87 4.95 85.54
CA SER A 633 -37.86 6.14 84.67
C SER A 633 -39.21 6.88 84.66
N ALA A 634 -40.33 6.18 84.84
CA ALA A 634 -41.65 6.81 84.94
C ALA A 634 -41.83 7.62 86.24
N THR A 635 -41.22 7.17 87.35
CA THR A 635 -41.22 7.88 88.63
C THR A 635 -40.36 9.15 88.55
N LEU A 636 -39.11 9.02 88.10
CA LEU A 636 -38.16 10.14 87.96
C LEU A 636 -38.68 11.26 87.03
N ARG A 637 -39.45 10.92 85.99
CA ARG A 637 -40.08 11.92 85.10
C ARG A 637 -41.13 12.79 85.80
N LYS A 638 -41.81 12.28 86.84
CA LYS A 638 -42.73 13.10 87.66
C LYS A 638 -41.96 14.08 88.55
N GLU A 639 -40.83 13.66 89.11
CA GLU A 639 -40.00 14.49 89.98
C GLU A 639 -39.29 15.60 89.17
N VAL A 640 -38.76 15.27 87.99
CA VAL A 640 -38.19 16.27 87.05
C VAL A 640 -39.24 17.32 86.65
N ALA A 641 -40.50 16.92 86.42
CA ALA A 641 -41.57 17.85 86.07
C ALA A 641 -41.95 18.83 87.21
N VAL A 642 -41.74 18.44 88.48
CA VAL A 642 -41.89 19.35 89.63
C VAL A 642 -40.71 20.33 89.70
N LEU A 643 -39.50 19.88 89.37
CA LEU A 643 -38.28 20.69 89.40
C LEU A 643 -38.21 21.73 88.26
N THR A 644 -38.72 21.46 87.05
CA THR A 644 -38.80 22.49 86.00
C THR A 644 -39.72 23.65 86.39
N VAL A 645 -40.90 23.38 86.96
CA VAL A 645 -41.83 24.43 87.42
C VAL A 645 -41.21 25.33 88.51
N ALA A 646 -40.33 24.78 89.35
CA ALA A 646 -39.57 25.57 90.32
C ALA A 646 -38.47 26.44 89.66
N ASN A 647 -37.83 25.92 88.61
CA ASN A 647 -36.73 26.60 87.91
C ASN A 647 -37.21 27.74 87.00
N ASP A 648 -38.33 27.55 86.29
CA ASP A 648 -38.95 28.57 85.43
C ASP A 648 -39.33 29.84 86.22
N LYS A 649 -39.71 29.68 87.49
CA LYS A 649 -40.02 30.81 88.38
C LYS A 649 -38.78 31.66 88.71
N LEU A 650 -37.64 31.03 89.01
CA LEU A 650 -36.35 31.70 89.21
C LEU A 650 -35.82 32.36 87.92
N ALA A 651 -36.11 31.76 86.76
CA ALA A 651 -35.77 32.33 85.45
C ALA A 651 -36.62 33.57 85.09
N ALA A 652 -37.82 33.71 85.63
CA ALA A 652 -38.64 34.91 85.49
C ALA A 652 -38.12 36.07 86.36
N GLU A 653 -37.84 35.79 87.64
CA GLU A 653 -37.37 36.79 88.62
C GLU A 653 -36.01 37.39 88.22
N SER A 654 -35.09 36.57 87.69
CA SER A 654 -33.77 37.05 87.21
C SER A 654 -33.85 37.95 85.96
N LYS A 655 -34.78 37.68 85.03
CA LYS A 655 -34.98 38.54 83.84
C LYS A 655 -35.51 39.93 84.18
N GLN A 656 -36.33 40.05 85.22
CA GLN A 656 -36.87 41.35 85.63
C GLN A 656 -35.77 42.27 86.20
N ALA A 657 -34.86 41.73 87.03
CA ALA A 657 -33.73 42.48 87.57
C ALA A 657 -32.75 42.96 86.48
N LEU A 658 -32.54 42.16 85.42
CA LEU A 658 -31.62 42.50 84.32
C LEU A 658 -32.16 43.67 83.47
N ALA A 659 -33.46 43.69 83.19
CA ALA A 659 -34.12 44.75 82.40
C ALA A 659 -34.12 46.13 83.08
N GLU A 660 -34.10 46.19 84.43
CA GLU A 660 -33.98 47.45 85.16
C GLU A 660 -32.55 48.00 85.15
N ALA A 661 -31.53 47.14 85.15
CA ALA A 661 -30.13 47.55 85.02
C ALA A 661 -29.82 48.17 83.64
N GLU A 662 -30.32 47.57 82.56
CA GLU A 662 -30.15 48.09 81.19
C GLU A 662 -30.78 49.49 81.02
N ARG A 663 -31.93 49.74 81.64
CA ARG A 663 -32.61 51.04 81.62
C ARG A 663 -31.79 52.17 82.23
N LEU A 664 -31.09 51.91 83.33
CA LEU A 664 -30.22 52.90 83.98
C LEU A 664 -28.95 53.18 83.16
N HIS A 665 -28.42 52.19 82.44
CA HIS A 665 -27.32 52.39 81.50
C HIS A 665 -27.72 53.30 80.34
N ALA A 666 -28.85 53.02 79.67
CA ALA A 666 -29.32 53.82 78.54
C ALA A 666 -29.56 55.31 78.90
N ALA A 667 -30.08 55.59 80.09
CA ALA A 667 -30.25 56.96 80.59
C ALA A 667 -28.91 57.69 80.81
N THR A 668 -27.85 56.95 81.16
CA THR A 668 -26.52 57.51 81.44
C THR A 668 -25.77 57.91 80.17
N ASP A 669 -25.99 57.21 79.05
CA ASP A 669 -25.34 57.52 77.77
C ASP A 669 -26.04 58.65 77.00
N ALA A 670 -27.36 58.83 77.15
CA ALA A 670 -28.07 59.98 76.60
C ALA A 670 -27.50 61.33 77.11
N ILE A 671 -27.13 61.40 78.39
CA ILE A 671 -26.53 62.61 79.01
C ILE A 671 -25.14 62.90 78.41
N LYS A 672 -24.39 61.88 77.96
CA LYS A 672 -23.09 62.06 77.30
C LYS A 672 -23.24 62.63 75.88
N GLU A 673 -24.26 62.20 75.14
CA GLU A 673 -24.58 62.74 73.82
C GLU A 673 -24.87 64.26 73.86
N GLU A 674 -25.68 64.72 74.80
CA GLU A 674 -26.01 66.15 74.92
C GLU A 674 -24.77 67.01 75.23
N TRP A 675 -23.88 66.52 76.11
CA TRP A 675 -22.58 67.16 76.38
C TRP A 675 -21.68 67.24 75.14
N ILE A 676 -21.74 66.24 74.25
CA ILE A 676 -20.99 66.25 72.98
C ILE A 676 -21.59 67.26 71.98
N ARG A 677 -22.92 67.43 71.96
CA ARG A 677 -23.61 68.44 71.14
C ARG A 677 -23.27 69.86 71.61
N PHE A 678 -23.39 70.15 72.92
CA PHE A 678 -22.99 71.43 73.52
C PHE A 678 -21.53 71.81 73.24
N ARG A 679 -20.62 70.82 73.22
CA ARG A 679 -19.20 71.06 72.88
C ARG A 679 -18.98 71.39 71.39
N LYS A 680 -19.82 70.89 70.48
CA LYS A 680 -19.77 71.22 69.04
C LYS A 680 -20.37 72.58 68.71
N GLU A 681 -21.44 73.00 69.39
CA GLU A 681 -22.07 74.32 69.13
C GLU A 681 -21.20 75.47 69.63
N ASN A 682 -20.55 75.34 70.79
CA ASN A 682 -19.56 76.31 71.27
C ASN A 682 -18.35 76.47 70.32
N GLY A 683 -18.00 75.44 69.55
CA GLY A 683 -16.97 75.54 68.50
C GLY A 683 -17.35 76.50 67.37
N LYS A 684 -18.60 76.43 66.90
CA LYS A 684 -19.12 77.30 65.83
C LYS A 684 -19.27 78.77 66.27
N LEU A 685 -19.52 78.99 67.57
CA LEU A 685 -19.49 80.33 68.16
C LEU A 685 -18.07 80.89 68.24
N ALA A 686 -17.05 80.06 68.40
CA ALA A 686 -15.65 80.51 68.36
C ALA A 686 -15.20 80.90 66.93
N GLU A 687 -15.58 80.14 65.90
CA GLU A 687 -15.30 80.48 64.49
C GLU A 687 -15.95 81.81 64.07
N THR A 688 -17.24 81.99 64.35
CA THR A 688 -17.96 83.23 64.00
C THR A 688 -17.41 84.48 64.72
N ILE A 689 -16.90 84.34 65.95
CA ILE A 689 -16.21 85.43 66.67
C ILE A 689 -14.82 85.74 66.06
N ALA A 690 -14.18 84.79 65.39
CA ALA A 690 -12.90 85.01 64.70
C ALA A 690 -13.09 85.77 63.36
N GLU A 691 -14.12 85.43 62.58
CA GLU A 691 -14.41 86.09 61.29
C GLU A 691 -14.88 87.54 61.48
N LEU A 692 -15.71 87.81 62.50
CA LEU A 692 -16.22 89.15 62.82
C LEU A 692 -15.16 90.17 63.32
N ARG A 693 -13.87 89.81 63.33
CA ARG A 693 -12.77 90.66 63.85
C ARG A 693 -11.79 91.19 62.80
N LYS A 694 -12.03 91.03 61.49
CA LYS A 694 -11.12 91.53 60.43
C LYS A 694 -11.69 92.53 59.40
N ALA A 695 -13.00 92.79 59.36
CA ALA A 695 -13.63 93.84 58.55
C ALA A 695 -15.05 94.16 59.07
N ARG A 696 -15.62 95.38 59.03
CA ARG A 696 -15.10 96.75 58.77
C ARG A 696 -16.12 97.78 59.35
N LYS A 697 -15.65 99.02 59.60
CA LYS A 697 -16.41 100.28 59.85
C LYS A 697 -17.68 100.45 58.94
N VAL A 698 -18.80 101.16 59.26
CA VAL A 698 -19.26 102.00 60.41
C VAL A 698 -20.76 102.46 60.24
N THR A 699 -21.55 102.64 61.34
CA THR A 699 -22.86 103.38 61.50
C THR A 699 -24.12 102.95 60.68
N THR A 700 -25.41 103.16 61.05
CA THR A 700 -26.15 103.88 62.15
C THR A 700 -27.62 103.35 62.31
N GLU A 701 -28.21 103.41 63.54
CA GLU A 701 -29.65 103.65 63.97
C GLU A 701 -30.88 102.94 63.27
N GLU A 702 -32.06 102.62 63.84
CA GLU A 702 -32.70 102.30 65.17
C GLU A 702 -34.01 101.45 64.87
N THR A 703 -34.72 100.62 65.68
CA THR A 703 -35.44 100.82 66.99
C THR A 703 -36.15 99.51 67.58
N LYS A 704 -36.06 99.20 68.91
CA LYS A 704 -37.08 98.56 69.87
C LYS A 704 -37.52 97.03 69.76
N THR A 705 -38.15 96.23 70.68
CA THR A 705 -38.25 95.98 72.20
C THR A 705 -39.15 94.73 72.62
N ARG A 706 -38.97 94.07 73.81
CA ARG A 706 -40.00 93.55 74.85
C ARG A 706 -40.13 92.02 75.36
N GLU A 707 -39.68 91.68 76.62
CA GLU A 707 -40.15 90.70 77.75
C GLU A 707 -40.07 89.09 77.69
N LEU A 708 -40.10 88.15 78.72
CA LEU A 708 -39.87 88.06 80.24
C LEU A 708 -39.37 86.68 80.99
N PRO A 709 -40.11 85.75 81.74
CA PRO A 709 -39.66 85.14 83.08
C PRO A 709 -39.92 83.62 83.60
N SER A 710 -39.38 83.20 84.80
CA SER A 710 -39.75 82.10 85.83
C SER A 710 -39.33 80.56 85.71
N ALA A 711 -39.38 79.55 86.66
CA ALA A 711 -39.29 79.23 88.16
C ALA A 711 -39.39 77.64 88.46
N ARG A 712 -39.26 76.84 89.60
CA ARG A 712 -38.84 76.83 91.08
C ARG A 712 -38.46 75.38 91.71
N THR A 713 -38.54 75.04 93.04
CA THR A 713 -37.68 73.98 93.79
C THR A 713 -38.09 73.22 95.16
N ALA A 714 -37.55 71.98 95.47
CA ALA A 714 -37.00 71.34 96.77
C ALA A 714 -37.71 70.41 97.88
N THR A 715 -36.93 69.58 98.68
CA THR A 715 -37.03 69.02 100.12
C THR A 715 -36.94 67.47 100.52
N SER A 716 -36.95 67.04 101.84
CA SER A 716 -36.28 65.80 102.43
C SER A 716 -36.74 65.17 103.83
N GLN A 717 -36.18 63.99 104.25
CA GLN A 717 -35.93 63.36 105.64
C GLN A 717 -36.66 62.06 106.14
N SER A 718 -35.91 61.13 106.81
CA SER A 718 -36.22 60.34 108.06
C SER A 718 -35.46 58.98 108.16
N MET A 719 -34.96 58.55 109.35
CA MET A 719 -34.13 57.32 109.48
C MET A 719 -34.06 56.70 110.90
N GLU A 720 -35.13 56.05 111.40
CA GLU A 720 -35.06 55.31 112.69
C GLU A 720 -35.99 54.08 112.83
N GLN A 721 -37.08 53.97 112.06
CA GLN A 721 -38.06 52.87 112.20
C GLN A 721 -37.56 51.48 111.73
N GLN A 722 -36.48 51.40 110.94
CA GLN A 722 -36.05 50.13 110.34
C GLN A 722 -35.41 49.13 111.33
N ARG A 723 -34.98 49.58 112.53
CA ARG A 723 -34.28 48.71 113.50
C ARG A 723 -35.12 47.51 113.97
N ASN A 724 -36.45 47.65 114.02
CA ASN A 724 -37.35 46.56 114.44
C ASN A 724 -37.56 45.49 113.35
N LEU A 725 -37.28 45.80 112.08
CA LEU A 725 -37.42 44.83 110.98
C LEU A 725 -36.36 43.70 111.07
N LEU A 726 -35.18 44.03 111.60
CA LEU A 726 -34.03 43.12 111.67
C LEU A 726 -34.27 41.89 112.55
N ILE A 727 -35.04 42.04 113.63
CA ILE A 727 -35.30 40.95 114.59
C ILE A 727 -36.30 39.94 114.02
N ALA A 728 -37.32 40.41 113.29
CA ALA A 728 -38.31 39.54 112.64
C ALA A 728 -37.68 38.64 111.57
N PHE A 729 -36.67 39.13 110.85
CA PHE A 729 -36.04 38.40 109.75
C PHE A 729 -35.25 37.16 110.23
N ILE A 730 -34.56 37.25 111.37
CA ILE A 730 -33.68 36.20 111.87
C ILE A 730 -34.46 34.94 112.29
N VAL A 731 -35.63 35.10 112.91
CA VAL A 731 -36.45 33.97 113.41
C VAL A 731 -37.00 33.14 112.25
N VAL A 732 -37.42 33.79 111.15
CA VAL A 732 -37.97 33.09 109.97
C VAL A 732 -36.90 32.23 109.29
N VAL A 733 -35.69 32.79 109.10
CA VAL A 733 -34.58 32.07 108.46
C VAL A 733 -34.18 30.81 109.22
N PHE A 734 -34.18 30.85 110.57
CA PHE A 734 -33.74 29.71 111.38
C PHE A 734 -34.71 28.51 111.30
N ILE A 735 -36.02 28.77 111.21
CA ILE A 735 -37.05 27.72 111.07
C ILE A 735 -37.03 27.11 109.66
N SER A 736 -36.78 27.93 108.62
CA SER A 736 -36.65 27.42 107.25
C SER A 736 -35.41 26.54 107.01
N TRP A 737 -34.39 26.59 107.88
CA TRP A 737 -33.19 25.77 107.71
C TRP A 737 -33.36 24.33 108.24
N THR A 738 -33.99 24.16 109.41
CA THR A 738 -34.07 22.85 110.09
C THR A 738 -35.00 21.85 109.39
N MET A 739 -36.06 22.29 108.71
CA MET A 739 -36.92 21.38 107.94
C MET A 739 -36.29 20.81 106.67
N LYS A 740 -35.13 21.32 106.23
CA LYS A 740 -34.52 20.95 104.93
C LYS A 740 -33.56 19.74 104.99
N GLN A 741 -33.54 18.98 106.09
CA GLN A 741 -32.66 17.82 106.29
C GLN A 741 -33.38 16.48 106.59
N ILE A 742 -34.73 16.42 106.51
CA ILE A 742 -35.49 15.21 106.85
C ILE A 742 -36.03 14.44 105.61
N LEU A 743 -35.98 15.05 104.42
CA LEU A 743 -36.45 14.45 103.16
C LEU A 743 -35.57 14.87 101.96
N PHE A 744 -34.40 14.24 101.82
CA PHE A 744 -33.86 13.67 100.57
C PHE A 744 -32.56 12.91 100.84
#